data_AF-A0A356JZZ6-F1
#
_entry.id   AF-A0A356JZZ6-F1
#
_cell.length_a   1.000
_cell.length_b   1.000
_cell.length_c   1.000
_cell.angle_alpha   90.00
_cell.angle_beta   90.00
_cell.angle_gamma   90.00
#
_symmetry.space_group_name_H-M   'P 1'
#
loop_
_entity.id
_entity.type
_entity.pdbx_description
1 polymer ?
#
loop_
_entity_poly.entity_id
_entity_poly.type
_entity_poly.pdbx_seq_one_letter_code
_entity_poly.pdbx_strand_id
1 'polypeptide(L)'
;MNIIVIQPPLVQLNSPYPSGAYLKSFFNKNGHKAIWLDLSVQLIHSIFSKNGLKKLFKLSKENAMKIASAAEKNGDFATAKNLRRYIFQSDLWIEWIDFIMSVLCGKQNPSSRELGHRFILSPYTPRGNRMENYISNLDREPNVDDTRNIASLAIEDLTDYISVAFDKSFSLVRYAESIAVNETSFSQIEEKLNSPILTTFYTEVLKAAFSKINIPENEKTLVCISVPFAGTFTPALFSAKYLREKYGERLFICFGGGFINTELREFCDSSFFKYADAISYDRGYGSYKNFFDVFPDGKVSEENQIYKMRLFAKEKVIEPLQSSLEYEKFENEQTSLIVPDYSETDFSIYPRVADDENPMQRLWSDGAWMKAYLAHGCYWHKCAFCDVSLDYVASYRLVQIENLFYELKSQSEKNGIHGIHFVDEAMPPAAMIKFSKLNLKHSASFSFWGNVRFEKIYSRDMAEFLSFGGLIGVSGGIEIATGTGLDSISKGTDLDSIVSACCAFKEAGILIHAYMIYGYFGETEQDTINSMETLRQLYAAGLIDSCFWHKFVLTRHSRIYSEWKEGLHKNLNPFAPKNSGVFAKNGLHFKDEEKSTKFGNGLYTALQSWMHGENLNVPVEKWFEFKVPHPNVSKDLIAKSIEKYEERRNKEWNFPLNAKKLFWLAGNIVLCENKFLWNYMHEDFKISLNISSQEKEEFIHALYCLSPKNFDSSFMENIIQKNPGVKKILRALRGKGLVML
;
A
#
# COMPACT_ATOMS: atom_id res chain seq x y z
N MET A 1 2.10 -15.47 29.85
CA MET A 1 0.80 -15.18 29.21
C MET A 1 0.85 -15.56 27.73
N ASN A 2 -0.18 -16.25 27.22
CA ASN A 2 -0.32 -16.58 25.79
C ASN A 2 -0.91 -15.40 25.01
N ILE A 3 -0.46 -15.21 23.77
CA ILE A 3 -0.87 -14.08 22.93
C ILE A 3 -1.35 -14.57 21.56
N ILE A 4 -2.51 -14.07 21.15
CA ILE A 4 -3.11 -14.35 19.84
C ILE A 4 -3.33 -13.01 19.13
N VAL A 5 -2.68 -12.82 18.00
CA VAL A 5 -2.89 -11.65 17.14
C VAL A 5 -3.81 -12.04 15.99
N ILE A 6 -4.88 -11.29 15.78
CA ILE A 6 -5.88 -11.54 14.74
C ILE A 6 -5.84 -10.39 13.74
N GLN A 7 -5.69 -10.74 12.45
CA GLN A 7 -6.04 -9.86 11.35
C GLN A 7 -7.46 -10.22 10.87
N PRO A 8 -8.49 -9.42 11.21
CA PRO A 8 -9.86 -9.61 10.76
C PRO A 8 -10.01 -9.39 9.24
N PRO A 9 -10.97 -10.08 8.60
CA PRO A 9 -11.25 -9.96 7.18
C PRO A 9 -11.95 -8.62 6.82
N LEU A 10 -11.92 -8.15 5.57
CA LEU A 10 -10.97 -8.53 4.51
C LEU A 10 -9.93 -7.43 4.37
N VAL A 11 -8.66 -7.83 4.37
CA VAL A 11 -7.53 -7.02 3.89
C VAL A 11 -7.12 -7.43 2.50
N GLN A 12 -6.12 -6.72 1.96
CA GLN A 12 -5.49 -7.00 0.68
C GLN A 12 -5.25 -8.51 0.47
N LEU A 13 -5.65 -9.03 -0.69
CA LEU A 13 -5.73 -10.48 -0.94
C LEU A 13 -4.38 -11.14 -1.23
N ASN A 14 -3.48 -10.43 -1.90
CA ASN A 14 -2.22 -10.96 -2.40
C ASN A 14 -1.09 -10.98 -1.38
N SER A 15 -1.25 -10.30 -0.25
CA SER A 15 -0.22 -10.22 0.79
C SER A 15 -0.82 -9.88 2.15
N PRO A 16 -0.25 -10.41 3.25
CA PRO A 16 -0.73 -10.10 4.58
C PRO A 16 -0.61 -8.61 4.92
N TYR A 17 -1.38 -8.17 5.91
CA TYR A 17 -1.22 -6.84 6.51
C TYR A 17 -0.08 -6.85 7.55
N PRO A 18 0.76 -5.80 7.65
CA PRO A 18 2.03 -5.88 8.40
C PRO A 18 1.88 -5.92 9.92
N SER A 19 0.80 -5.37 10.49
CA SER A 19 0.67 -5.19 11.95
C SER A 19 0.81 -6.51 12.72
N GLY A 20 0.25 -7.60 12.18
CA GLY A 20 0.32 -8.92 12.80
C GLY A 20 1.75 -9.46 12.88
N ALA A 21 2.54 -9.30 11.83
CA ALA A 21 3.94 -9.72 11.76
C ALA A 21 4.82 -8.91 12.73
N TYR A 22 4.58 -7.59 12.85
CA TYR A 22 5.29 -6.73 13.80
C TYR A 22 4.94 -7.08 15.25
N LEU A 23 3.66 -7.21 15.58
CA LEU A 23 3.21 -7.55 16.94
C LEU A 23 3.70 -8.94 17.36
N LYS A 24 3.62 -9.94 16.48
CA LYS A 24 4.17 -11.28 16.76
C LYS A 24 5.66 -11.20 17.08
N SER A 25 6.44 -10.51 16.25
CA SER A 25 7.88 -10.32 16.46
C SER A 25 8.18 -9.62 17.79
N PHE A 26 7.48 -8.52 18.09
CA PHE A 26 7.60 -7.79 19.34
C PHE A 26 7.33 -8.69 20.56
N PHE A 27 6.20 -9.40 20.59
CA PHE A 27 5.83 -10.25 21.71
C PHE A 27 6.83 -11.38 21.93
N ASN A 28 7.26 -12.04 20.84
CA ASN A 28 8.26 -13.11 20.92
C ASN A 28 9.62 -12.60 21.43
N LYS A 29 10.09 -11.45 20.95
CA LYS A 29 11.35 -10.83 21.43
C LYS A 29 11.27 -10.37 22.90
N ASN A 30 10.07 -10.16 23.42
CA ASN A 30 9.82 -9.80 24.82
C ASN A 30 9.39 -11.01 25.69
N GLY A 31 9.66 -12.24 25.25
CA GLY A 31 9.50 -13.45 26.07
C GLY A 31 8.06 -14.00 26.13
N HIS A 32 7.15 -13.49 25.30
CA HIS A 32 5.78 -13.99 25.21
C HIS A 32 5.60 -14.88 23.99
N LYS A 33 4.86 -15.99 24.14
CA LYS A 33 4.51 -16.85 23.00
C LYS A 33 3.34 -16.24 22.24
N ALA A 34 3.62 -15.68 21.05
CA ALA A 34 2.61 -15.09 20.19
C ALA A 34 2.35 -15.96 18.93
N ILE A 35 1.07 -16.15 18.62
CA ILE A 35 0.62 -16.66 17.32
C ILE A 35 -0.09 -15.56 16.56
N TRP A 36 0.03 -15.57 15.24
CA TRP A 36 -0.67 -14.64 14.36
C TRP A 36 -1.60 -15.40 13.42
N LEU A 37 -2.85 -14.95 13.37
CA LEU A 37 -3.90 -15.49 12.53
C LEU A 37 -4.32 -14.44 11.52
N ASP A 38 -3.97 -14.64 10.25
CA ASP A 38 -4.58 -13.91 9.15
C ASP A 38 -5.86 -14.61 8.73
N LEU A 39 -6.99 -14.06 9.20
CA LEU A 39 -8.30 -14.63 8.91
C LEU A 39 -8.90 -14.09 7.60
N SER A 40 -8.26 -13.11 6.96
CA SER A 40 -8.69 -12.58 5.66
C SER A 40 -8.55 -13.63 4.57
N VAL A 41 -7.34 -14.19 4.44
CA VAL A 41 -7.06 -15.24 3.46
C VAL A 41 -7.88 -16.50 3.74
N GLN A 42 -8.11 -16.84 5.01
CA GLN A 42 -8.92 -18.01 5.38
C GLN A 42 -10.40 -17.85 5.01
N LEU A 43 -10.98 -16.64 5.16
CA LEU A 43 -12.35 -16.37 4.72
C LEU A 43 -12.50 -16.54 3.21
N ILE A 44 -11.51 -16.07 2.44
CA ILE A 44 -11.50 -16.19 0.99
C ILE A 44 -11.50 -17.66 0.55
N HIS A 45 -10.62 -18.50 1.12
CA HIS A 45 -10.64 -19.95 0.83
C HIS A 45 -11.91 -20.66 1.33
N SER A 46 -12.52 -20.18 2.42
CA SER A 46 -13.79 -20.72 2.92
C SER A 46 -14.94 -20.48 1.93
N ILE A 47 -14.99 -19.30 1.29
CA ILE A 47 -16.01 -18.93 0.31
C ILE A 47 -15.70 -19.54 -1.06
N PHE A 48 -14.50 -19.28 -1.59
CA PHE A 48 -14.07 -19.65 -2.94
C PHE A 48 -13.41 -21.03 -2.93
N SER A 49 -14.18 -22.02 -2.51
CA SER A 49 -13.82 -23.44 -2.62
C SER A 49 -15.02 -24.21 -3.11
N LYS A 50 -14.80 -25.43 -3.61
CA LYS A 50 -15.89 -26.34 -4.01
C LYS A 50 -16.99 -26.46 -2.94
N ASN A 51 -16.61 -26.61 -1.67
CA ASN A 51 -17.57 -26.71 -0.57
C ASN A 51 -18.21 -25.37 -0.25
N GLY A 52 -17.43 -24.28 -0.32
CA GLY A 52 -17.91 -22.92 -0.09
C GLY A 52 -19.00 -22.53 -1.10
N LEU A 53 -18.75 -22.73 -2.38
CA LEU A 53 -19.71 -22.43 -3.45
C LEU A 53 -20.95 -23.32 -3.39
N LYS A 54 -20.82 -24.61 -3.07
CA LYS A 54 -21.99 -25.49 -2.82
C LYS A 54 -22.89 -24.91 -1.73
N LYS A 55 -22.29 -24.47 -0.61
CA LYS A 55 -23.03 -23.86 0.50
C LYS A 55 -23.65 -22.53 0.08
N LEU A 56 -22.89 -21.68 -0.61
CA LEU A 56 -23.35 -20.38 -1.11
C LEU A 56 -24.56 -20.53 -2.04
N PHE A 57 -24.47 -21.34 -3.09
CA PHE A 57 -25.57 -21.51 -4.04
C PHE A 57 -26.79 -22.16 -3.39
N LYS A 58 -26.60 -23.14 -2.49
CA LYS A 58 -27.70 -23.74 -1.74
C LYS A 58 -28.49 -22.68 -0.94
N LEU A 59 -27.79 -21.75 -0.30
CA LEU A 59 -28.41 -20.73 0.55
C LEU A 59 -28.94 -19.51 -0.22
N SER A 60 -28.35 -19.17 -1.37
CA SER A 60 -28.69 -17.97 -2.13
C SER A 60 -29.66 -18.21 -3.29
N LYS A 61 -29.84 -19.46 -3.75
CA LYS A 61 -30.63 -19.80 -4.97
C LYS A 61 -32.04 -19.23 -4.97
N GLU A 62 -32.81 -19.42 -3.89
CA GLU A 62 -34.19 -18.95 -3.83
C GLU A 62 -34.28 -17.42 -3.90
N ASN A 63 -33.41 -16.73 -3.16
CA ASN A 63 -33.35 -15.28 -3.17
C ASN A 63 -32.90 -14.73 -4.54
N ALA A 64 -31.86 -15.34 -5.15
CA ALA A 64 -31.40 -14.99 -6.49
C ALA A 64 -32.52 -15.11 -7.53
N MET A 65 -33.28 -16.21 -7.52
CA MET A 65 -34.41 -16.41 -8.44
C MET A 65 -35.56 -15.43 -8.19
N LYS A 66 -35.81 -15.07 -6.93
CA LYS A 66 -36.79 -14.05 -6.57
C LYS A 66 -36.39 -12.67 -7.10
N ILE A 67 -35.14 -12.26 -6.89
CA ILE A 67 -34.61 -10.98 -7.40
C ILE A 67 -34.65 -10.97 -8.93
N ALA A 68 -34.23 -12.06 -9.58
CA ALA A 68 -34.26 -12.16 -11.04
C ALA A 68 -35.69 -12.01 -11.60
N SER A 69 -36.67 -12.65 -10.97
CA SER A 69 -38.08 -12.55 -11.38
C SER A 69 -38.65 -11.15 -11.17
N ALA A 70 -38.21 -10.45 -10.12
CA ALA A 70 -38.60 -9.05 -9.88
C ALA A 70 -37.95 -8.09 -10.89
N ALA A 71 -36.66 -8.27 -11.17
CA ALA A 71 -35.93 -7.48 -12.16
C ALA A 71 -36.57 -7.59 -13.56
N GLU A 72 -36.92 -8.80 -13.99
CA GLU A 72 -37.60 -9.03 -15.27
C GLU A 72 -38.97 -8.35 -15.33
N LYS A 73 -39.79 -8.43 -14.28
CA LYS A 73 -41.08 -7.72 -14.21
C LYS A 73 -40.92 -6.19 -14.28
N ASN A 74 -39.79 -5.68 -13.81
CA ASN A 74 -39.48 -4.25 -13.83
C ASN A 74 -38.73 -3.81 -15.12
N GLY A 75 -38.54 -4.72 -16.09
CA GLY A 75 -37.85 -4.44 -17.35
C GLY A 75 -36.31 -4.50 -17.28
N ASP A 76 -35.72 -4.85 -16.13
CA ASP A 76 -34.28 -5.08 -15.99
C ASP A 76 -33.93 -6.54 -16.35
N PHE A 77 -33.98 -6.82 -17.65
CA PHE A 77 -33.67 -8.13 -18.20
C PHE A 77 -32.19 -8.52 -18.02
N ALA A 78 -31.29 -7.55 -17.92
CA ALA A 78 -29.85 -7.78 -17.77
C ALA A 78 -29.53 -8.39 -16.40
N THR A 79 -30.02 -7.78 -15.31
CA THR A 79 -29.88 -8.33 -13.96
C THR A 79 -30.55 -9.69 -13.83
N ALA A 80 -31.76 -9.84 -14.39
CA ALA A 80 -32.48 -11.11 -14.37
C ALA A 80 -31.71 -12.24 -15.07
N LYS A 81 -31.18 -11.99 -16.27
CA LYS A 81 -30.35 -12.94 -17.02
C LYS A 81 -29.08 -13.30 -16.25
N ASN A 82 -28.39 -12.30 -15.70
CA ASN A 82 -27.14 -12.50 -14.98
C ASN A 82 -27.32 -13.40 -13.74
N LEU A 83 -28.32 -13.11 -12.89
CA LEU A 83 -28.60 -13.92 -11.71
C LEU A 83 -28.98 -15.37 -12.06
N ARG A 84 -29.85 -15.55 -13.07
CA ARG A 84 -30.24 -16.88 -13.54
C ARG A 84 -29.03 -17.68 -14.06
N ARG A 85 -28.11 -17.02 -14.77
CA ARG A 85 -26.87 -17.65 -15.29
C ARG A 85 -26.07 -18.30 -14.16
N TYR A 86 -25.83 -17.61 -13.05
CA TYR A 86 -25.09 -18.19 -11.91
C TYR A 86 -25.79 -19.42 -11.33
N ILE A 87 -27.12 -19.40 -11.21
CA ILE A 87 -27.88 -20.55 -10.70
C ILE A 87 -27.80 -21.73 -11.68
N PHE A 88 -28.00 -21.49 -12.98
CA PHE A 88 -27.96 -22.54 -14.01
C PHE A 88 -26.57 -23.14 -14.18
N GLN A 89 -25.52 -22.33 -14.02
CA GLN A 89 -24.12 -22.75 -14.13
C GLN A 89 -23.49 -23.09 -12.76
N SER A 90 -24.27 -23.23 -11.69
CA SER A 90 -23.73 -23.41 -10.33
C SER A 90 -22.79 -24.61 -10.21
N ASP A 91 -23.11 -25.74 -10.85
CA ASP A 91 -22.25 -26.92 -10.89
C ASP A 91 -20.91 -26.67 -11.60
N LEU A 92 -20.91 -25.86 -12.68
CA LEU A 92 -19.69 -25.48 -13.40
C LEU A 92 -18.80 -24.57 -12.54
N TRP A 93 -19.39 -23.59 -11.85
CA TRP A 93 -18.68 -22.75 -10.89
C TRP A 93 -18.05 -23.59 -9.77
N ILE A 94 -18.80 -24.54 -9.22
CA ILE A 94 -18.33 -25.47 -8.18
C ILE A 94 -17.20 -26.38 -8.69
N GLU A 95 -17.24 -26.83 -9.95
CA GLU A 95 -16.20 -27.65 -10.56
C GLU A 95 -14.89 -26.89 -10.74
N TRP A 96 -14.96 -25.65 -11.21
CA TRP A 96 -13.80 -24.88 -11.65
C TRP A 96 -13.16 -24.00 -10.58
N ILE A 97 -13.84 -23.71 -9.47
CA ILE A 97 -13.34 -22.74 -8.48
C ILE A 97 -11.97 -23.11 -7.88
N ASP A 98 -11.71 -24.40 -7.64
CA ASP A 98 -10.43 -24.83 -7.07
C ASP A 98 -9.29 -24.60 -8.09
N PHE A 99 -9.55 -24.73 -9.40
CA PHE A 99 -8.60 -24.37 -10.45
C PHE A 99 -8.38 -22.85 -10.52
N ILE A 100 -9.46 -22.06 -10.50
CA ILE A 100 -9.41 -20.59 -10.51
C ILE A 100 -8.54 -20.09 -9.35
N MET A 101 -8.81 -20.57 -8.13
CA MET A 101 -8.02 -20.23 -6.94
C MET A 101 -6.58 -20.71 -7.05
N SER A 102 -6.33 -21.90 -7.60
CA SER A 102 -4.98 -22.41 -7.84
C SER A 102 -4.17 -21.50 -8.76
N VAL A 103 -4.78 -20.98 -9.84
CA VAL A 103 -4.16 -20.03 -10.77
C VAL A 103 -3.79 -18.73 -10.05
N LEU A 104 -4.73 -18.14 -9.30
CA LEU A 104 -4.53 -16.87 -8.60
C LEU A 104 -3.50 -17.00 -7.46
N CYS A 105 -3.52 -18.11 -6.72
CA CYS A 105 -2.50 -18.41 -5.72
C CYS A 105 -1.13 -18.72 -6.34
N GLY A 106 -1.01 -18.86 -7.66
CA GLY A 106 0.25 -19.19 -8.35
C GLY A 106 0.78 -20.58 -8.01
N LYS A 107 -0.11 -21.53 -7.69
CA LYS A 107 0.31 -22.91 -7.42
C LYS A 107 0.79 -23.57 -8.71
N GLN A 108 2.01 -24.08 -8.69
CA GLN A 108 2.57 -24.81 -9.82
C GLN A 108 1.87 -26.18 -9.93
N ASN A 109 1.07 -26.34 -10.99
CA ASN A 109 0.53 -27.63 -11.41
C ASN A 109 1.08 -27.93 -12.82
N PRO A 110 1.74 -29.08 -13.04
CA PRO A 110 2.25 -29.46 -14.36
C PRO A 110 1.20 -29.41 -15.47
N SER A 111 -0.07 -29.67 -15.15
CA SER A 111 -1.20 -29.62 -16.10
C SER A 111 -1.94 -28.28 -16.13
N SER A 112 -1.34 -27.20 -15.59
CA SER A 112 -1.99 -25.89 -15.50
C SER A 112 -2.28 -25.27 -16.87
N ARG A 113 -1.42 -25.46 -17.86
CA ARG A 113 -1.64 -24.89 -19.21
C ARG A 113 -2.76 -25.61 -19.95
N GLU A 114 -2.85 -26.93 -19.89
CA GLU A 114 -3.92 -27.72 -20.51
C GLU A 114 -5.28 -27.40 -19.88
N LEU A 115 -5.32 -27.26 -18.55
CA LEU A 115 -6.51 -26.80 -17.85
C LEU A 115 -6.85 -25.34 -18.18
N GLY A 116 -5.85 -24.46 -18.36
CA GLY A 116 -6.04 -23.09 -18.82
C GLY A 116 -6.66 -23.03 -20.22
N HIS A 117 -6.16 -23.83 -21.16
CA HIS A 117 -6.76 -23.96 -22.50
C HIS A 117 -8.23 -24.40 -22.42
N ARG A 118 -8.54 -25.41 -21.60
CA ARG A 118 -9.92 -25.83 -21.38
C ARG A 118 -10.74 -24.72 -20.73
N PHE A 119 -10.22 -24.07 -19.70
CA PHE A 119 -10.89 -23.01 -18.95
C PHE A 119 -11.30 -21.84 -19.85
N ILE A 120 -10.49 -21.50 -20.85
CA ILE A 120 -10.70 -20.35 -21.74
C ILE A 120 -11.57 -20.70 -22.95
N LEU A 121 -11.36 -21.85 -23.58
CA LEU A 121 -11.98 -22.17 -24.87
C LEU A 121 -13.20 -23.10 -24.76
N SER A 122 -13.32 -23.86 -23.68
CA SER A 122 -14.42 -24.82 -23.54
C SER A 122 -15.75 -24.12 -23.24
N PRO A 123 -16.84 -24.44 -23.96
CA PRO A 123 -18.18 -23.97 -23.61
C PRO A 123 -18.70 -24.58 -22.29
N TYR A 124 -18.01 -25.60 -21.75
CA TYR A 124 -18.34 -26.26 -20.48
C TYR A 124 -17.61 -25.65 -19.28
N THR A 125 -17.29 -24.35 -19.36
CA THR A 125 -16.66 -23.60 -18.27
C THR A 125 -17.59 -22.46 -17.86
N PRO A 126 -17.59 -22.07 -16.57
CA PRO A 126 -18.43 -20.97 -16.13
C PRO A 126 -17.99 -19.66 -16.80
N ARG A 127 -18.96 -18.78 -17.05
CA ARG A 127 -18.71 -17.42 -17.57
C ARG A 127 -19.55 -16.42 -16.80
N GLY A 128 -18.89 -15.43 -16.22
CA GLY A 128 -19.49 -14.25 -15.64
C GLY A 128 -19.52 -13.07 -16.62
N ASN A 129 -20.04 -11.92 -16.20
CA ASN A 129 -20.24 -10.77 -17.07
C ASN A 129 -18.91 -10.08 -17.36
N ARG A 130 -18.07 -9.94 -16.33
CA ARG A 130 -16.74 -9.34 -16.48
C ARG A 130 -15.86 -10.20 -17.36
N MET A 131 -15.91 -11.51 -17.17
CA MET A 131 -15.21 -12.47 -18.03
C MET A 131 -15.63 -12.35 -19.51
N GLU A 132 -16.94 -12.33 -19.79
CA GLU A 132 -17.44 -12.20 -21.17
C GLU A 132 -17.06 -10.85 -21.79
N ASN A 133 -17.16 -9.76 -21.03
CA ASN A 133 -16.78 -8.43 -21.50
C ASN A 133 -15.28 -8.35 -21.83
N TYR A 134 -14.42 -8.91 -20.96
CA TYR A 134 -12.98 -8.96 -21.23
C TYR A 134 -12.68 -9.70 -22.52
N ILE A 135 -13.22 -10.92 -22.67
CA ILE A 135 -13.00 -11.75 -23.87
C ILE A 135 -13.50 -11.05 -25.14
N SER A 136 -14.67 -10.40 -25.07
CA SER A 136 -15.28 -9.73 -26.23
C SER A 136 -14.54 -8.46 -26.66
N ASN A 137 -13.76 -7.86 -25.76
CA ASN A 137 -12.99 -6.63 -26.01
C ASN A 137 -11.52 -6.91 -26.36
N LEU A 138 -11.10 -8.17 -26.46
CA LEU A 138 -9.76 -8.48 -26.94
C LEU A 138 -9.66 -8.22 -28.45
N ASP A 139 -8.62 -7.51 -28.88
CA ASP A 139 -8.26 -7.35 -30.29
C ASP A 139 -7.67 -8.63 -30.93
N ARG A 140 -7.74 -9.75 -30.22
CA ARG A 140 -7.24 -11.06 -30.63
C ARG A 140 -8.09 -12.17 -30.01
N GLU A 141 -7.97 -13.37 -30.57
CA GLU A 141 -8.55 -14.56 -29.93
C GLU A 141 -7.97 -14.76 -28.51
N PRO A 142 -8.81 -15.14 -27.53
CA PRO A 142 -8.36 -15.44 -26.19
C PRO A 142 -7.49 -16.72 -26.22
N ASN A 143 -6.43 -16.74 -25.43
CA ASN A 143 -5.51 -17.86 -25.35
C ASN A 143 -5.07 -18.11 -23.90
N VAL A 144 -4.33 -19.20 -23.68
CA VAL A 144 -3.92 -19.66 -22.33
C VAL A 144 -3.18 -18.59 -21.49
N ASP A 145 -2.56 -17.60 -22.10
CA ASP A 145 -1.86 -16.54 -21.36
C ASP A 145 -2.86 -15.57 -20.67
N ASP A 146 -4.13 -15.54 -21.11
CA ASP A 146 -5.22 -14.78 -20.47
C ASP A 146 -5.77 -15.46 -19.20
N THR A 147 -5.31 -16.67 -18.86
CA THR A 147 -5.91 -17.50 -17.79
C THR A 147 -5.96 -16.75 -16.46
N ARG A 148 -4.90 -16.01 -16.09
CA ARG A 148 -4.85 -15.27 -14.82
C ARG A 148 -5.83 -14.10 -14.80
N ASN A 149 -5.93 -13.34 -15.89
CA ASN A 149 -6.86 -12.21 -15.98
C ASN A 149 -8.31 -12.72 -15.90
N ILE A 150 -8.64 -13.75 -16.67
CA ILE A 150 -9.99 -14.34 -16.66
C ILE A 150 -10.31 -14.98 -15.29
N ALA A 151 -9.35 -15.64 -14.65
CA ALA A 151 -9.52 -16.17 -13.29
C ALA A 151 -9.76 -15.06 -12.25
N SER A 152 -9.12 -13.90 -12.41
CA SER A 152 -9.29 -12.73 -11.55
C SER A 152 -10.71 -12.19 -11.66
N LEU A 153 -11.15 -11.96 -12.89
CA LEU A 153 -12.51 -11.52 -13.20
C LEU A 153 -13.56 -12.53 -12.74
N ALA A 154 -13.25 -13.83 -12.74
CA ALA A 154 -14.16 -14.86 -12.25
C ALA A 154 -14.46 -14.73 -10.74
N ILE A 155 -13.47 -14.34 -9.92
CA ILE A 155 -13.66 -14.10 -8.48
C ILE A 155 -14.40 -12.79 -8.24
N GLU A 156 -14.16 -11.76 -9.06
CA GLU A 156 -14.98 -10.52 -9.05
C GLU A 156 -16.43 -10.79 -9.44
N ASP A 157 -16.66 -11.57 -10.49
CA ASP A 157 -17.99 -11.96 -10.98
C ASP A 157 -18.79 -12.72 -9.89
N LEU A 158 -18.14 -13.68 -9.21
CA LEU A 158 -18.74 -14.36 -8.05
C LEU A 158 -18.99 -13.41 -6.88
N THR A 159 -18.14 -12.42 -6.68
CA THR A 159 -18.33 -11.39 -5.65
C THR A 159 -19.54 -10.53 -5.94
N ASP A 160 -19.71 -10.07 -7.19
CA ASP A 160 -20.89 -9.34 -7.64
C ASP A 160 -22.16 -10.17 -7.41
N TYR A 161 -22.12 -11.48 -7.70
CA TYR A 161 -23.22 -12.39 -7.39
C TYR A 161 -23.51 -12.46 -5.88
N ILE A 162 -22.48 -12.61 -5.03
CA ILE A 162 -22.64 -12.65 -3.56
C ILE A 162 -23.31 -11.37 -3.07
N SER A 163 -22.85 -10.21 -3.54
CA SER A 163 -23.35 -8.90 -3.10
C SER A 163 -24.82 -8.68 -3.47
N VAL A 164 -25.30 -9.25 -4.56
CA VAL A 164 -26.72 -9.15 -4.95
C VAL A 164 -27.57 -10.24 -4.29
N ALA A 165 -27.10 -11.48 -4.29
CA ALA A 165 -27.93 -12.65 -3.99
C ALA A 165 -27.82 -13.16 -2.54
N PHE A 166 -26.74 -12.84 -1.83
CA PHE A 166 -26.46 -13.43 -0.51
C PHE A 166 -26.16 -12.40 0.58
N ASP A 167 -25.21 -11.49 0.37
CA ASP A 167 -24.79 -10.50 1.36
C ASP A 167 -24.38 -9.17 0.71
N LYS A 168 -25.29 -8.19 0.77
CA LYS A 168 -25.10 -6.83 0.21
C LYS A 168 -23.88 -6.07 0.72
N SER A 169 -23.32 -6.47 1.86
CA SER A 169 -22.16 -5.81 2.45
C SER A 169 -20.82 -6.41 2.00
N PHE A 170 -20.85 -7.51 1.24
CA PHE A 170 -19.65 -8.20 0.79
C PHE A 170 -18.95 -7.44 -0.34
N SER A 171 -17.62 -7.38 -0.28
CA SER A 171 -16.73 -6.85 -1.31
C SER A 171 -15.33 -7.44 -1.06
N LEU A 172 -14.60 -7.77 -2.14
CA LEU A 172 -13.22 -8.26 -2.08
C LEU A 172 -12.22 -7.18 -1.65
N VAL A 173 -12.49 -5.94 -2.05
CA VAL A 173 -11.62 -4.79 -1.78
C VAL A 173 -12.43 -3.77 -0.99
N ARG A 174 -12.02 -3.56 0.27
CA ARG A 174 -12.62 -2.56 1.18
C ARG A 174 -11.70 -1.35 1.41
N TYR A 175 -10.84 -1.04 0.44
CA TYR A 175 -10.00 0.16 0.44
C TYR A 175 -10.75 1.43 -0.01
N ALA A 176 -12.02 1.34 -0.41
CA ALA A 176 -12.84 2.50 -0.72
C ALA A 176 -13.16 3.30 0.57
N GLU A 177 -12.19 4.11 0.98
CA GLU A 177 -12.25 5.17 1.95
C GLU A 177 -13.13 6.29 1.40
N SER A 178 -14.36 6.41 1.90
CA SER A 178 -15.07 7.69 2.13
C SER A 178 -16.55 7.51 2.44
N ILE A 179 -17.21 6.41 2.04
CA ILE A 179 -18.68 6.41 1.98
C ILE A 179 -19.40 5.94 3.27
N ALA A 180 -18.75 5.36 4.29
CA ALA A 180 -19.55 4.68 5.32
C ALA A 180 -19.04 4.70 6.76
N VAL A 181 -18.25 5.69 7.18
CA VAL A 181 -17.88 5.82 8.61
C VAL A 181 -18.42 7.10 9.23
N ASN A 182 -18.26 8.24 8.54
CA ASN A 182 -18.66 9.56 9.07
C ASN A 182 -20.16 9.70 9.36
N GLU A 183 -20.99 8.78 8.87
CA GLU A 183 -22.45 8.82 8.99
C GLU A 183 -23.09 7.60 9.67
N THR A 184 -22.30 6.59 10.09
CA THR A 184 -22.86 5.39 10.73
C THR A 184 -22.79 5.44 12.26
N SER A 185 -23.94 5.27 12.91
CA SER A 185 -23.98 5.06 14.36
C SER A 185 -23.37 3.69 14.73
N PHE A 186 -22.89 3.55 15.97
CA PHE A 186 -22.42 2.26 16.47
C PHE A 186 -23.51 1.17 16.37
N SER A 187 -24.77 1.52 16.63
CA SER A 187 -25.91 0.60 16.45
C SER A 187 -26.06 0.06 15.02
N GLN A 188 -25.85 0.89 14.00
CA GLN A 188 -25.88 0.46 12.60
C GLN A 188 -24.71 -0.48 12.26
N ILE A 189 -23.57 -0.35 12.94
CA ILE A 189 -22.45 -1.28 12.82
C ILE A 189 -22.81 -2.64 13.44
N GLU A 190 -23.56 -2.65 14.53
CA GLU A 190 -24.01 -3.88 15.20
C GLU A 190 -25.02 -4.65 14.36
N GLU A 191 -25.92 -3.98 13.65
CA GLU A 191 -26.82 -4.61 12.70
C GLU A 191 -26.05 -5.40 11.63
N LYS A 192 -24.89 -4.89 11.19
CA LYS A 192 -24.01 -5.55 10.21
C LYS A 192 -23.36 -6.83 10.74
N LEU A 193 -23.37 -7.09 12.05
CA LEU A 193 -22.90 -8.37 12.61
C LEU A 193 -23.76 -9.57 12.18
N ASN A 194 -24.99 -9.32 11.72
CA ASN A 194 -25.87 -10.34 11.14
C ASN A 194 -25.56 -10.67 9.67
N SER A 195 -24.46 -10.14 9.12
CA SER A 195 -23.98 -10.46 7.78
C SER A 195 -24.02 -11.98 7.52
N PRO A 196 -24.69 -12.43 6.43
CA PRO A 196 -24.69 -13.83 6.05
C PRO A 196 -23.29 -14.40 5.83
N ILE A 197 -22.35 -13.62 5.28
CA ILE A 197 -20.96 -14.05 5.12
C ILE A 197 -20.29 -14.29 6.48
N LEU A 198 -20.46 -13.37 7.44
CA LEU A 198 -19.87 -13.52 8.77
C LEU A 198 -20.47 -14.73 9.51
N THR A 199 -21.79 -14.81 9.56
CA THR A 199 -22.50 -15.88 10.28
C THR A 199 -22.29 -17.27 9.65
N THR A 200 -22.21 -17.36 8.31
CA THR A 200 -22.16 -18.64 7.59
C THR A 200 -20.76 -19.16 7.32
N PHE A 201 -19.83 -18.28 6.92
CA PHE A 201 -18.48 -18.66 6.49
C PHE A 201 -17.43 -18.28 7.52
N TYR A 202 -17.48 -17.04 8.03
CA TYR A 202 -16.46 -16.57 8.97
C TYR A 202 -16.55 -17.28 10.34
N THR A 203 -17.75 -17.63 10.81
CA THR A 203 -17.93 -18.50 11.99
C THR A 203 -17.16 -19.81 11.86
N GLU A 204 -17.17 -20.45 10.69
CA GLU A 204 -16.45 -21.72 10.46
C GLU A 204 -14.94 -21.50 10.42
N VAL A 205 -14.48 -20.37 9.87
CA VAL A 205 -13.08 -19.96 9.92
C VAL A 205 -12.61 -19.78 11.36
N LEU A 206 -13.36 -19.04 12.18
CA LEU A 206 -13.05 -18.83 13.60
C LEU A 206 -13.05 -20.16 14.37
N LYS A 207 -14.04 -21.03 14.14
CA LYS A 207 -14.09 -22.38 14.73
C LYS A 207 -12.83 -23.18 14.38
N ALA A 208 -12.47 -23.25 13.10
CA ALA A 208 -11.32 -24.01 12.62
C ALA A 208 -10.01 -23.46 13.17
N ALA A 209 -9.80 -22.14 13.12
CA ALA A 209 -8.60 -21.49 13.62
C ALA A 209 -8.42 -21.72 15.12
N PHE A 210 -9.47 -21.50 15.92
CA PHE A 210 -9.39 -21.64 17.37
C PHE A 210 -9.48 -23.08 17.88
N SER A 211 -9.89 -24.06 17.06
CA SER A 211 -9.83 -25.48 17.44
C SER A 211 -8.39 -26.00 17.61
N LYS A 212 -7.42 -25.33 16.98
CA LYS A 212 -6.00 -25.70 16.99
C LYS A 212 -5.20 -24.98 18.08
N ILE A 213 -5.85 -24.10 18.85
CA ILE A 213 -5.20 -23.22 19.81
C ILE A 213 -5.61 -23.66 21.22
N ASN A 214 -4.62 -23.93 22.07
CA ASN A 214 -4.86 -24.22 23.47
C ASN A 214 -5.04 -22.90 24.25
N ILE A 215 -6.23 -22.69 24.80
CA ILE A 215 -6.54 -21.56 25.71
C ILE A 215 -6.62 -22.14 27.12
N PRO A 216 -5.63 -21.84 28.00
CA PRO A 216 -5.58 -22.38 29.35
C PRO A 216 -6.82 -22.01 30.18
N GLU A 217 -7.21 -22.87 31.12
CA GLU A 217 -8.33 -22.59 32.02
C GLU A 217 -7.95 -21.61 33.15
N ASN A 218 -6.70 -21.68 33.62
CA ASN A 218 -6.23 -20.94 34.80
C ASN A 218 -5.41 -19.69 34.51
N GLU A 219 -5.20 -19.36 33.23
CA GLU A 219 -4.42 -18.19 32.81
C GLU A 219 -5.17 -17.38 31.76
N LYS A 220 -5.05 -16.06 31.85
CA LYS A 220 -5.59 -15.15 30.83
C LYS A 220 -4.80 -15.29 29.52
N THR A 221 -5.51 -15.24 28.40
CA THR A 221 -4.92 -15.16 27.06
C THR A 221 -5.23 -13.79 26.47
N LEU A 222 -4.20 -13.07 26.05
CA LEU A 222 -4.35 -11.79 25.36
C LEU A 222 -4.68 -12.02 23.89
N VAL A 223 -5.78 -11.44 23.43
CA VAL A 223 -6.19 -11.44 22.03
C VAL A 223 -6.09 -10.02 21.49
N CYS A 224 -5.12 -9.76 20.62
CA CYS A 224 -4.93 -8.49 19.95
C CYS A 224 -5.62 -8.52 18.58
N ILE A 225 -6.66 -7.73 18.36
CA ILE A 225 -7.34 -7.63 17.07
C ILE A 225 -6.90 -6.34 16.38
N SER A 226 -6.20 -6.48 15.25
CA SER A 226 -5.70 -5.33 14.48
C SER A 226 -6.74 -4.86 13.45
N VAL A 227 -7.28 -3.66 13.64
CA VAL A 227 -8.29 -3.03 12.79
C VAL A 227 -7.61 -1.91 11.98
N PRO A 228 -7.05 -2.21 10.80
CA PRO A 228 -6.30 -1.24 10.01
C PRO A 228 -7.16 -0.16 9.37
N PHE A 229 -8.36 -0.52 8.88
CA PHE A 229 -9.27 0.40 8.19
C PHE A 229 -10.74 0.03 8.49
N ALA A 230 -11.65 0.95 8.21
CA ALA A 230 -13.07 0.85 8.57
C ALA A 230 -13.74 -0.47 8.16
N GLY A 231 -13.44 -0.96 6.95
CA GLY A 231 -13.98 -2.21 6.42
C GLY A 231 -13.68 -3.46 7.25
N THR A 232 -12.68 -3.42 8.15
CA THR A 232 -12.31 -4.52 9.04
C THR A 232 -12.93 -4.43 10.44
N PHE A 233 -13.60 -3.32 10.77
CA PHE A 233 -14.14 -3.11 12.11
C PHE A 233 -15.31 -4.04 12.43
N THR A 234 -16.29 -4.19 11.52
CA THR A 234 -17.41 -5.13 11.74
C THR A 234 -16.93 -6.57 11.93
N PRO A 235 -16.01 -7.13 11.11
CA PRO A 235 -15.50 -8.47 11.35
C PRO A 235 -14.62 -8.59 12.60
N ALA A 236 -13.95 -7.51 13.03
CA ALA A 236 -13.26 -7.47 14.32
C ALA A 236 -14.24 -7.63 15.50
N LEU A 237 -15.33 -6.86 15.51
CA LEU A 237 -16.40 -6.99 16.51
C LEU A 237 -17.03 -8.38 16.50
N PHE A 238 -17.27 -8.93 15.30
CA PHE A 238 -17.80 -10.29 15.15
C PHE A 238 -16.86 -11.34 15.77
N SER A 239 -15.55 -11.21 15.51
CA SER A 239 -14.52 -12.09 16.10
C SER A 239 -14.54 -12.00 17.62
N ALA A 240 -14.55 -10.78 18.15
CA ALA A 240 -14.55 -10.54 19.58
C ALA A 240 -15.81 -11.11 20.27
N LYS A 241 -16.99 -10.90 19.68
CA LYS A 241 -18.26 -11.47 20.16
C LYS A 241 -18.20 -12.99 20.20
N TYR A 242 -17.83 -13.64 19.09
CA TYR A 242 -17.71 -15.09 19.01
C TYR A 242 -16.74 -15.65 20.06
N LEU A 243 -15.59 -15.00 20.24
CA LEU A 243 -14.58 -15.44 21.18
C LEU A 243 -15.03 -15.27 22.63
N ARG A 244 -15.71 -14.18 22.98
CA ARG A 244 -16.30 -14.00 24.31
C ARG A 244 -17.38 -15.04 24.61
N GLU A 245 -18.28 -15.31 23.66
CA GLU A 245 -19.31 -16.33 23.82
C GLU A 245 -18.72 -17.73 24.07
N LYS A 246 -17.58 -18.04 23.44
CA LYS A 246 -16.94 -19.36 23.54
C LYS A 246 -15.97 -19.51 24.72
N TYR A 247 -15.20 -18.48 25.03
CA TYR A 247 -14.09 -18.57 25.99
C TYR A 247 -14.29 -17.71 27.24
N GLY A 248 -15.25 -16.79 27.24
CA GLY A 248 -15.62 -15.96 28.37
C GLY A 248 -14.47 -15.11 28.88
N GLU A 249 -14.38 -14.99 30.20
CA GLU A 249 -13.37 -14.19 30.88
C GLU A 249 -11.95 -14.75 30.77
N ARG A 250 -11.72 -15.93 30.16
CA ARG A 250 -10.34 -16.42 29.92
C ARG A 250 -9.57 -15.55 28.95
N LEU A 251 -10.26 -14.73 28.15
CA LEU A 251 -9.65 -13.85 27.18
C LEU A 251 -9.59 -12.42 27.72
N PHE A 252 -8.49 -11.73 27.40
CA PHE A 252 -8.40 -10.29 27.44
C PHE A 252 -8.29 -9.79 25.99
N ILE A 253 -9.33 -9.15 25.48
CA ILE A 253 -9.45 -8.75 24.08
C ILE A 253 -9.09 -7.26 23.96
N CYS A 254 -8.03 -6.97 23.20
CA CYS A 254 -7.55 -5.62 22.94
C CYS A 254 -7.64 -5.29 21.45
N PHE A 255 -8.24 -4.15 21.11
CA PHE A 255 -8.31 -3.64 19.73
C PHE A 255 -7.20 -2.62 19.51
N GLY A 256 -6.60 -2.60 18.33
CA GLY A 256 -5.64 -1.57 17.91
C GLY A 256 -5.59 -1.45 16.38
N GLY A 257 -4.80 -0.53 15.83
CA GLY A 257 -4.63 -0.38 14.38
C GLY A 257 -5.00 1.00 13.84
N GLY A 258 -4.82 1.22 12.54
CA GLY A 258 -4.99 2.53 11.88
C GLY A 258 -6.35 3.16 12.14
N PHE A 259 -7.43 2.42 11.88
CA PHE A 259 -8.80 2.88 12.12
C PHE A 259 -9.06 3.25 13.59
N ILE A 260 -8.49 2.49 14.53
CA ILE A 260 -8.60 2.79 15.96
C ILE A 260 -7.89 4.11 16.28
N ASN A 261 -6.71 4.31 15.69
CA ASN A 261 -5.86 5.47 15.88
C ASN A 261 -6.43 6.74 15.24
N THR A 262 -7.22 6.65 14.19
CA THR A 262 -7.84 7.82 13.56
C THR A 262 -9.23 8.08 14.14
N GLU A 263 -10.07 7.05 14.27
CA GLU A 263 -11.50 7.23 14.50
C GLU A 263 -11.95 7.09 15.96
N LEU A 264 -11.26 6.27 16.78
CA LEU A 264 -11.76 5.86 18.10
C LEU A 264 -10.99 6.45 19.29
N ARG A 265 -10.20 7.51 19.09
CA ARG A 265 -9.48 8.17 20.19
C ARG A 265 -10.38 8.84 21.21
N GLU A 266 -11.49 9.45 20.77
CA GLU A 266 -12.47 10.09 21.65
C GLU A 266 -13.62 9.15 22.06
N PHE A 267 -13.57 7.87 21.69
CA PHE A 267 -14.64 6.92 21.95
C PHE A 267 -14.62 6.44 23.42
N CYS A 268 -15.71 6.71 24.16
CA CYS A 268 -15.83 6.45 25.60
C CYS A 268 -17.13 5.72 26.00
N ASP A 269 -17.73 4.93 25.11
CA ASP A 269 -18.94 4.16 25.41
C ASP A 269 -18.58 2.85 26.12
N SER A 270 -18.98 2.70 27.39
CA SER A 270 -18.73 1.49 28.20
C SER A 270 -19.41 0.24 27.65
N SER A 271 -20.46 0.38 26.82
CA SER A 271 -21.11 -0.77 26.18
C SER A 271 -20.18 -1.53 25.22
N PHE A 272 -19.07 -0.91 24.80
CA PHE A 272 -18.01 -1.57 24.03
C PHE A 272 -17.34 -2.73 24.77
N PHE A 273 -17.45 -2.78 26.11
CA PHE A 273 -16.99 -3.89 26.93
C PHE A 273 -17.56 -5.25 26.49
N LYS A 274 -18.74 -5.26 25.84
CA LYS A 274 -19.30 -6.48 25.26
C LYS A 274 -18.47 -7.10 24.13
N TYR A 275 -17.52 -6.34 23.59
CA TYR A 275 -16.60 -6.79 22.55
C TYR A 275 -15.16 -6.84 23.08
N ALA A 276 -14.64 -5.76 23.66
CA ALA A 276 -13.21 -5.66 24.02
C ALA A 276 -13.01 -5.13 25.44
N ASP A 277 -11.95 -5.61 26.09
CA ASP A 277 -11.52 -5.11 27.40
C ASP A 277 -10.66 -3.84 27.26
N ALA A 278 -10.03 -3.65 26.10
CA ALA A 278 -9.15 -2.51 25.88
C ALA A 278 -9.08 -2.05 24.43
N ILE A 279 -8.66 -0.80 24.27
CA ILE A 279 -8.16 -0.24 23.03
C ILE A 279 -6.72 0.24 23.25
N SER A 280 -5.78 -0.22 22.43
CA SER A 280 -4.40 0.27 22.37
C SER A 280 -4.24 1.27 21.23
N TYR A 281 -3.58 2.39 21.52
CA TYR A 281 -3.28 3.42 20.53
C TYR A 281 -1.84 3.33 19.99
N ASP A 282 -1.61 3.99 18.86
CA ASP A 282 -0.32 4.19 18.21
C ASP A 282 0.36 2.87 17.82
N ARG A 283 1.65 2.74 18.13
CA ARG A 283 2.48 1.56 17.86
C ARG A 283 2.18 0.39 18.81
N GLY A 284 1.68 0.69 20.01
CA GLY A 284 1.28 -0.29 21.03
C GLY A 284 2.42 -0.95 21.81
N TYR A 285 3.68 -0.83 21.41
CA TYR A 285 4.80 -1.48 22.09
C TYR A 285 4.96 -1.01 23.54
N GLY A 286 4.91 0.30 23.78
CA GLY A 286 4.97 0.85 25.13
C GLY A 286 3.73 0.47 25.94
N SER A 287 2.56 0.45 25.30
CA SER A 287 1.28 0.10 25.93
C SER A 287 1.26 -1.33 26.44
N TYR A 288 1.70 -2.29 25.61
CA TYR A 288 1.77 -3.69 26.02
C TYR A 288 2.85 -3.94 27.07
N LYS A 289 4.00 -3.25 27.00
CA LYS A 289 5.01 -3.32 28.06
C LYS A 289 4.43 -2.87 29.41
N ASN A 290 3.78 -1.71 29.44
CA ASN A 290 3.15 -1.22 30.66
C ASN A 290 2.02 -2.15 31.14
N PHE A 291 1.22 -2.68 30.22
CA PHE A 291 0.18 -3.66 30.54
C PHE A 291 0.77 -4.90 31.25
N PHE A 292 1.89 -5.46 30.78
CA PHE A 292 2.53 -6.61 31.42
C PHE A 292 3.20 -6.28 32.75
N ASP A 293 3.72 -5.06 32.90
CA ASP A 293 4.31 -4.62 34.18
C ASP A 293 3.25 -4.47 35.28
N VAL A 294 2.08 -3.96 34.91
CA VAL A 294 0.97 -3.72 35.85
C VAL A 294 0.13 -4.98 36.08
N PHE A 295 -0.04 -5.82 35.05
CA PHE A 295 -0.87 -7.03 35.09
C PHE A 295 -0.08 -8.28 34.64
N PRO A 296 0.95 -8.70 35.38
CA PRO A 296 1.81 -9.83 34.98
C PRO A 296 1.08 -11.18 34.91
N ASP A 297 0.02 -11.36 35.72
CA ASP A 297 -0.86 -12.54 35.68
C ASP A 297 -2.10 -12.36 34.77
N GLY A 298 -2.19 -11.23 34.08
CA GLY A 298 -3.30 -10.85 33.20
C GLY A 298 -4.59 -10.49 33.95
N LYS A 299 -4.59 -10.40 35.28
CA LYS A 299 -5.76 -9.96 36.05
C LYS A 299 -5.78 -8.45 36.14
N VAL A 300 -6.60 -7.86 35.28
CA VAL A 300 -6.73 -6.41 35.18
C VAL A 300 -7.51 -5.84 36.37
N SER A 301 -6.95 -4.80 36.99
CA SER A 301 -7.60 -3.97 38.00
C SER A 301 -8.13 -2.69 37.35
N GLU A 302 -9.32 -2.26 37.76
CA GLU A 302 -9.98 -1.05 37.27
C GLU A 302 -9.43 0.27 37.87
N GLU A 303 -8.38 0.17 38.70
CA GLU A 303 -7.76 1.30 39.40
C GLU A 303 -6.53 1.85 38.68
N ASN A 304 -5.92 1.07 37.78
CA ASN A 304 -4.68 1.44 37.11
C ASN A 304 -4.95 2.00 35.71
N GLN A 305 -4.26 3.09 35.38
CA GLN A 305 -4.17 3.60 34.00
C GLN A 305 -3.01 2.93 33.28
N ILE A 306 -3.19 2.62 32.00
CA ILE A 306 -2.15 2.02 31.15
C ILE A 306 -1.73 3.03 30.07
N TYR A 307 -0.44 3.11 29.82
CA TYR A 307 0.18 3.99 28.83
C TYR A 307 -0.45 3.78 27.45
N LYS A 308 -1.13 4.81 26.93
CA LYS A 308 -1.80 4.79 25.62
C LYS A 308 -2.75 3.58 25.41
N MET A 309 -3.30 3.02 26.48
CA MET A 309 -4.30 1.95 26.40
C MET A 309 -5.51 2.30 27.26
N ARG A 310 -6.67 2.46 26.61
CA ARG A 310 -7.95 2.69 27.27
C ARG A 310 -8.53 1.34 27.68
N LEU A 311 -9.03 1.25 28.91
CA LEU A 311 -9.68 0.03 29.43
C LEU A 311 -11.19 0.24 29.51
N PHE A 312 -11.93 -0.83 29.24
CA PHE A 312 -13.38 -0.89 29.31
C PHE A 312 -13.78 -1.88 30.40
N ALA A 313 -14.74 -1.47 31.21
CA ALA A 313 -15.44 -2.30 32.18
C ALA A 313 -16.95 -2.11 31.99
N LYS A 314 -17.76 -2.97 32.61
CA LYS A 314 -19.21 -3.07 32.36
C LYS A 314 -19.95 -1.72 32.41
N GLU A 315 -19.56 -0.84 33.32
CA GLU A 315 -20.22 0.46 33.53
C GLU A 315 -19.22 1.63 33.57
N LYS A 316 -17.94 1.37 33.28
CA LYS A 316 -16.85 2.34 33.45
C LYS A 316 -15.86 2.26 32.30
N VAL A 317 -15.33 3.42 31.90
CA VAL A 317 -14.18 3.53 31.01
C VAL A 317 -13.03 4.14 31.79
N ILE A 318 -11.85 3.54 31.69
CA ILE A 318 -10.63 4.04 32.33
C ILE A 318 -9.76 4.65 31.24
N GLU A 319 -9.58 5.97 31.33
CA GLU A 319 -8.77 6.71 30.36
C GLU A 319 -7.29 6.31 30.43
N PRO A 320 -6.60 6.28 29.28
CA PRO A 320 -5.20 5.90 29.22
C PRO A 320 -4.31 6.93 29.92
N LEU A 321 -3.17 6.45 30.41
CA LEU A 321 -2.06 7.32 30.76
C LEU A 321 -1.49 7.90 29.45
N GLN A 322 -1.60 9.22 29.26
CA GLN A 322 -1.26 9.86 27.98
C GLN A 322 0.25 9.89 27.70
N SER A 323 1.06 10.06 28.74
CA SER A 323 2.52 10.15 28.62
C SER A 323 3.21 9.39 29.75
N SER A 324 4.33 8.76 29.42
CA SER A 324 5.26 8.16 30.36
C SER A 324 6.63 8.10 29.69
N LEU A 325 7.63 8.75 30.28
CA LEU A 325 8.98 8.81 29.71
C LEU A 325 9.59 7.40 29.58
N GLU A 326 9.33 6.52 30.55
CA GLU A 326 9.82 5.14 30.56
C GLU A 326 9.26 4.34 29.37
N TYR A 327 7.94 4.31 29.23
CA TYR A 327 7.28 3.52 28.18
C TYR A 327 7.44 4.13 26.79
N GLU A 328 7.54 5.46 26.68
CA GLU A 328 7.86 6.13 25.43
C GLU A 328 9.29 5.83 24.97
N LYS A 329 10.26 5.84 25.89
CA LYS A 329 11.64 5.44 25.56
C LYS A 329 11.69 4.00 25.06
N PHE A 330 11.04 3.08 25.77
CA PHE A 330 10.92 1.69 25.35
C PHE A 330 10.27 1.56 23.97
N GLU A 331 9.13 2.23 23.74
CA GLU A 331 8.43 2.22 22.45
C GLU A 331 9.33 2.71 21.29
N ASN A 332 10.09 3.78 21.51
CA ASN A 332 11.05 4.30 20.53
C ASN A 332 12.20 3.34 20.23
N GLU A 333 12.73 2.67 21.26
CA GLU A 333 13.75 1.63 21.11
C GLU A 333 13.21 0.43 20.31
N GLN A 334 12.02 -0.07 20.66
CA GLN A 334 11.39 -1.18 19.94
C GLN A 334 11.07 -0.81 18.48
N THR A 335 10.59 0.41 18.22
CA THR A 335 10.34 0.91 16.86
C THR A 335 11.58 0.81 15.97
N SER A 336 12.77 1.00 16.56
CA SER A 336 14.03 0.97 15.82
C SER A 336 14.56 -0.46 15.60
N LEU A 337 14.15 -1.42 16.43
CA LEU A 337 14.74 -2.77 16.54
C LEU A 337 13.83 -3.89 16.03
N ILE A 338 12.51 -3.73 16.13
CA ILE A 338 11.56 -4.77 15.71
C ILE A 338 11.51 -4.84 14.19
N VAL A 339 11.67 -6.06 13.67
CA VAL A 339 11.50 -6.41 12.26
C VAL A 339 10.28 -7.34 12.16
N PRO A 340 9.42 -7.20 11.15
CA PRO A 340 8.23 -8.05 11.02
C PRO A 340 8.63 -9.51 10.78
N ASP A 341 7.93 -10.43 11.42
CA ASP A 341 8.16 -11.87 11.31
C ASP A 341 7.10 -12.55 10.43
N TYR A 342 7.49 -12.87 9.19
CA TYR A 342 6.76 -13.65 8.19
C TYR A 342 7.29 -15.08 8.04
N SER A 343 8.15 -15.56 8.95
CA SER A 343 8.83 -16.85 8.79
C SER A 343 7.88 -18.06 8.77
N GLU A 344 6.69 -17.92 9.33
CA GLU A 344 5.62 -18.94 9.35
C GLU A 344 4.46 -18.61 8.39
N THR A 345 4.56 -17.53 7.60
CA THR A 345 3.52 -17.14 6.66
C THR A 345 3.62 -17.97 5.39
N ASP A 346 2.55 -18.71 5.06
CA ASP A 346 2.42 -19.38 3.77
C ASP A 346 1.93 -18.39 2.71
N PHE A 347 2.84 -17.84 1.91
CA PHE A 347 2.47 -16.94 0.82
C PHE A 347 1.75 -17.64 -0.34
N SER A 348 1.79 -18.98 -0.42
CA SER A 348 1.15 -19.74 -1.51
C SER A 348 -0.37 -19.79 -1.42
N ILE A 349 -0.97 -19.36 -0.30
CA ILE A 349 -2.42 -19.28 -0.13
C ILE A 349 -2.98 -17.89 -0.45
N TYR A 350 -2.16 -16.87 -0.71
CA TYR A 350 -2.63 -15.52 -1.00
C TYR A 350 -2.97 -15.37 -2.49
N PRO A 351 -4.24 -15.10 -2.87
CA PRO A 351 -4.62 -14.92 -4.27
C PRO A 351 -4.05 -13.62 -4.84
N ARG A 352 -3.41 -13.72 -6.00
CA ARG A 352 -2.87 -12.60 -6.78
C ARG A 352 -3.83 -12.30 -7.92
N VAL A 353 -4.58 -11.22 -7.77
CA VAL A 353 -5.66 -10.84 -8.67
C VAL A 353 -5.12 -9.79 -9.64
N ALA A 354 -5.45 -9.90 -10.91
CA ALA A 354 -5.04 -8.98 -11.96
C ALA A 354 -6.25 -8.12 -12.37
N ASP A 355 -6.55 -7.12 -11.54
CA ASP A 355 -7.71 -6.23 -11.71
C ASP A 355 -7.51 -5.21 -12.86
N ASP A 356 -6.25 -4.94 -13.24
CA ASP A 356 -5.85 -3.92 -14.21
C ASP A 356 -4.56 -4.38 -14.93
N GLU A 357 -4.37 -3.98 -16.19
CA GLU A 357 -3.16 -4.31 -16.98
C GLU A 357 -2.01 -3.32 -16.73
N ASN A 358 -2.30 -2.17 -16.12
CA ASN A 358 -1.34 -1.14 -15.76
C ASN A 358 -0.27 -1.70 -14.80
N PRO A 359 1.03 -1.63 -15.17
CA PRO A 359 2.10 -2.26 -14.40
C PRO A 359 2.27 -1.67 -13.00
N MET A 360 1.99 -0.37 -12.82
CA MET A 360 2.08 0.27 -11.52
C MET A 360 0.92 -0.19 -10.61
N GLN A 361 -0.31 -0.27 -11.12
CA GLN A 361 -1.46 -0.79 -10.36
C GLN A 361 -1.25 -2.24 -9.91
N ARG A 362 -0.66 -3.07 -10.78
CA ARG A 362 -0.39 -4.48 -10.47
C ARG A 362 0.58 -4.72 -9.31
N LEU A 363 1.37 -3.71 -8.91
CA LEU A 363 2.18 -3.81 -7.68
C LEU A 363 1.31 -4.04 -6.44
N TRP A 364 0.10 -3.46 -6.37
CA TRP A 364 -0.80 -3.68 -5.24
C TRP A 364 -1.52 -5.03 -5.30
N SER A 365 -1.85 -5.57 -6.47
CA SER A 365 -2.79 -6.71 -6.57
C SER A 365 -2.15 -8.05 -6.97
N ASP A 366 -1.01 -8.05 -7.66
CA ASP A 366 -0.46 -9.25 -8.30
C ASP A 366 0.89 -9.73 -7.73
N GLY A 367 1.57 -8.93 -6.91
CA GLY A 367 2.83 -9.32 -6.26
C GLY A 367 2.65 -10.06 -4.92
N ALA A 368 3.69 -10.76 -4.48
CA ALA A 368 3.80 -11.28 -3.10
C ALA A 368 4.83 -10.44 -2.34
N TRP A 369 4.38 -9.76 -1.29
CA TRP A 369 5.14 -8.71 -0.62
C TRP A 369 5.27 -8.98 0.87
N MET A 370 6.51 -9.04 1.36
CA MET A 370 6.78 -8.79 2.78
C MET A 370 6.64 -7.29 3.02
N LYS A 371 5.76 -6.90 3.95
CA LYS A 371 5.54 -5.49 4.27
C LYS A 371 6.43 -5.06 5.45
N ALA A 372 7.15 -3.97 5.29
CA ALA A 372 8.06 -3.44 6.31
C ALA A 372 8.09 -1.91 6.23
N TYR A 373 8.78 -1.24 7.15
CA TYR A 373 9.08 0.19 7.02
C TYR A 373 10.56 0.47 7.27
N LEU A 374 11.11 1.48 6.58
CA LEU A 374 12.45 2.02 6.81
C LEU A 374 12.46 3.07 7.94
N ALA A 375 11.32 3.70 8.16
CA ALA A 375 11.05 4.60 9.27
C ALA A 375 9.57 4.54 9.67
N HIS A 376 9.32 4.68 10.98
CA HIS A 376 8.01 5.08 11.47
C HIS A 376 7.90 6.61 11.44
N GLY A 377 6.72 7.17 11.20
CA GLY A 377 6.55 8.62 11.10
C GLY A 377 6.98 9.23 9.77
N CYS A 378 6.63 10.49 9.53
CA CYS A 378 7.05 11.24 8.36
C CYS A 378 8.15 12.24 8.73
N TYR A 379 9.29 12.23 8.01
CA TYR A 379 10.37 13.20 8.27
C TYR A 379 10.01 14.65 7.89
N TRP A 380 8.97 14.85 7.08
CA TRP A 380 8.47 16.21 6.75
C TRP A 380 7.51 16.74 7.80
N HIS A 381 6.51 15.94 8.18
CA HIS A 381 5.54 16.25 9.23
C HIS A 381 4.79 17.60 9.09
N LYS A 382 4.79 18.21 7.91
CA LYS A 382 4.28 19.58 7.73
C LYS A 382 3.29 19.71 6.58
N CYS A 383 2.70 18.64 6.05
CA CYS A 383 1.64 18.79 5.04
C CYS A 383 0.35 19.30 5.71
N ALA A 384 -0.39 20.20 5.06
CA ALA A 384 -1.56 20.86 5.67
C ALA A 384 -2.69 19.87 5.97
N PHE A 385 -2.89 18.91 5.06
CA PHE A 385 -3.97 17.93 5.08
C PHE A 385 -3.65 16.64 5.86
N CYS A 386 -2.37 16.33 6.14
CA CYS A 386 -2.00 15.12 6.87
C CYS A 386 -2.35 15.25 8.35
N ASP A 387 -2.64 14.13 9.01
CA ASP A 387 -2.89 14.04 10.45
C ASP A 387 -1.62 14.25 11.29
N VAL A 388 -1.00 15.42 11.19
CA VAL A 388 0.28 15.74 11.84
C VAL A 388 0.22 15.58 13.36
N SER A 389 -0.94 15.59 14.01
CA SER A 389 -0.99 15.34 15.46
C SER A 389 -0.92 13.85 15.86
N LEU A 390 -1.05 12.92 14.91
CA LEU A 390 -1.07 11.47 15.20
C LEU A 390 0.32 10.84 15.11
N ASP A 391 0.57 9.82 15.96
CA ASP A 391 1.89 9.18 16.11
C ASP A 391 2.46 8.63 14.81
N TYR A 392 1.61 8.11 13.91
CA TYR A 392 2.04 7.55 12.62
C TYR A 392 2.64 8.61 11.67
N VAL A 393 2.37 9.90 11.89
CA VAL A 393 3.00 11.02 11.18
C VAL A 393 4.02 11.74 12.07
N ALA A 394 3.72 11.89 13.37
CA ALA A 394 4.47 12.70 14.33
C ALA A 394 5.78 12.10 14.80
N SER A 395 5.83 10.79 14.93
CA SER A 395 6.90 10.13 15.66
C SER A 395 7.95 9.59 14.70
N TYR A 396 8.61 10.49 13.97
CA TYR A 396 9.67 10.09 13.03
C TYR A 396 10.81 9.33 13.74
N ARG A 397 11.01 8.08 13.36
CA ARG A 397 12.03 7.17 13.89
C ARG A 397 12.56 6.27 12.78
N LEU A 398 13.85 6.37 12.50
CA LEU A 398 14.55 5.46 11.61
C LEU A 398 14.72 4.09 12.26
N VAL A 399 14.54 3.02 11.48
CA VAL A 399 14.87 1.66 11.93
C VAL A 399 16.35 1.35 11.72
N GLN A 400 16.84 0.32 12.39
CA GLN A 400 18.17 -0.23 12.12
C GLN A 400 18.17 -0.99 10.79
N ILE A 401 18.51 -0.28 9.72
CA ILE A 401 18.45 -0.77 8.33
C ILE A 401 19.23 -2.08 8.11
N GLU A 402 20.41 -2.23 8.73
CA GLU A 402 21.17 -3.49 8.66
C GLU A 402 20.40 -4.65 9.27
N ASN A 403 19.85 -4.46 10.48
CA ASN A 403 19.09 -5.50 11.16
C ASN A 403 17.84 -5.89 10.36
N LEU A 404 17.10 -4.88 9.88
CA LEU A 404 15.96 -5.06 8.98
C LEU A 404 16.33 -5.90 7.76
N PHE A 405 17.41 -5.52 7.06
CA PHE A 405 17.83 -6.21 5.85
C PHE A 405 18.17 -7.69 6.10
N TYR A 406 19.01 -7.99 7.11
CA TYR A 406 19.44 -9.37 7.35
C TYR A 406 18.32 -10.26 7.90
N GLU A 407 17.43 -9.73 8.74
CA GLU A 407 16.26 -10.49 9.21
C GLU A 407 15.27 -10.77 8.06
N LEU A 408 14.98 -9.79 7.19
CA LEU A 408 14.15 -10.01 6.00
C LEU A 408 14.81 -10.99 5.01
N LYS A 409 16.13 -10.91 4.83
CA LYS A 409 16.88 -11.85 3.96
C LYS A 409 16.79 -13.28 4.47
N SER A 410 16.94 -13.49 5.78
CA SER A 410 16.78 -14.82 6.36
C SER A 410 15.36 -15.38 6.17
N GLN A 411 14.33 -14.55 6.26
CA GLN A 411 12.96 -14.95 5.99
C GLN A 411 12.74 -15.28 4.51
N SER A 412 13.26 -14.43 3.62
CA SER A 412 13.23 -14.61 2.16
C SER A 412 13.83 -15.94 1.72
N GLU A 413 14.99 -16.31 2.28
CA GLU A 413 15.65 -17.60 1.98
C GLU A 413 14.80 -18.82 2.39
N LYS A 414 13.92 -18.66 3.39
CA LYS A 414 13.03 -19.74 3.86
C LYS A 414 11.74 -19.83 3.07
N ASN A 415 11.13 -18.69 2.74
CA ASN A 415 9.80 -18.63 2.13
C ASN A 415 9.81 -18.37 0.61
N GLY A 416 10.96 -18.04 0.03
CA GLY A 416 11.13 -17.75 -1.40
C GLY A 416 10.55 -16.39 -1.83
N ILE A 417 10.24 -15.50 -0.90
CA ILE A 417 9.67 -14.18 -1.18
C ILE A 417 10.75 -13.13 -1.27
N HIS A 418 10.88 -12.51 -2.44
CA HIS A 418 11.88 -11.49 -2.76
C HIS A 418 11.27 -10.09 -2.95
N GLY A 419 9.95 -9.96 -2.83
CA GLY A 419 9.26 -8.67 -2.88
C GLY A 419 9.15 -8.02 -1.51
N ILE A 420 9.51 -6.74 -1.41
CA ILE A 420 9.24 -5.90 -0.23
C ILE A 420 8.35 -4.72 -0.61
N HIS A 421 7.26 -4.52 0.13
CA HIS A 421 6.49 -3.27 0.06
C HIS A 421 6.78 -2.46 1.33
N PHE A 422 7.46 -1.34 1.16
CA PHE A 422 7.72 -0.40 2.24
C PHE A 422 6.49 0.48 2.49
N VAL A 423 5.90 0.32 3.67
CA VAL A 423 4.65 0.99 4.10
C VAL A 423 4.91 2.29 4.86
N ASP A 424 6.10 2.89 4.67
CA ASP A 424 6.46 4.19 5.23
C ASP A 424 5.47 5.28 4.78
N GLU A 425 5.27 6.31 5.62
CA GLU A 425 4.59 7.55 5.19
C GLU A 425 5.39 8.25 4.08
N ALA A 426 6.71 8.19 4.18
CA ALA A 426 7.65 8.57 3.12
C ALA A 426 8.99 7.91 3.41
N MET A 427 9.42 6.98 2.55
CA MET A 427 10.71 6.32 2.64
C MET A 427 11.84 7.36 2.65
N PRO A 428 12.69 7.40 3.70
CA PRO A 428 13.78 8.37 3.76
C PRO A 428 14.83 8.08 2.66
N PRO A 429 15.23 9.06 1.83
CA PRO A 429 16.19 8.86 0.74
C PRO A 429 17.51 8.19 1.18
N ALA A 430 18.05 8.60 2.32
CA ALA A 430 19.28 8.03 2.88
C ALA A 430 19.11 6.56 3.32
N ALA A 431 17.93 6.21 3.86
CA ALA A 431 17.62 4.84 4.25
C ALA A 431 17.47 3.93 3.02
N MET A 432 16.85 4.42 1.94
CA MET A 432 16.75 3.69 0.67
C MET A 432 18.12 3.42 0.05
N ILE A 433 19.04 4.41 0.03
CA ILE A 433 20.42 4.22 -0.44
C ILE A 433 21.11 3.15 0.40
N LYS A 434 20.97 3.21 1.73
CA LYS A 434 21.58 2.27 2.65
C LYS A 434 21.06 0.85 2.45
N PHE A 435 19.74 0.68 2.31
CA PHE A 435 19.09 -0.59 2.00
C PHE A 435 19.55 -1.13 0.64
N SER A 436 19.59 -0.28 -0.38
CA SER A 436 20.07 -0.63 -1.74
C SER A 436 21.53 -1.10 -1.75
N LYS A 437 22.41 -0.44 -0.98
CA LYS A 437 23.82 -0.88 -0.81
C LYS A 437 23.91 -2.29 -0.23
N LEU A 438 23.13 -2.58 0.82
CA LEU A 438 23.07 -3.91 1.41
C LEU A 438 22.53 -4.92 0.40
N ASN A 439 21.45 -4.59 -0.31
CA ASN A 439 20.85 -5.45 -1.30
C ASN A 439 21.84 -5.82 -2.42
N LEU A 440 22.57 -4.84 -2.94
CA LEU A 440 23.58 -5.03 -3.98
C LEU A 440 24.78 -5.87 -3.53
N LYS A 441 25.22 -5.71 -2.28
CA LYS A 441 26.26 -6.57 -1.69
C LYS A 441 25.85 -8.05 -1.68
N HIS A 442 24.54 -8.30 -1.64
CA HIS A 442 23.94 -9.63 -1.67
C HIS A 442 23.25 -9.94 -3.00
N SER A 443 23.78 -9.42 -4.12
CA SER A 443 23.34 -9.71 -5.49
C SER A 443 21.88 -9.30 -5.77
N ALA A 444 21.43 -8.19 -5.19
CA ALA A 444 20.08 -7.64 -5.37
C ALA A 444 18.97 -8.66 -5.07
N SER A 445 19.05 -9.29 -3.89
CA SER A 445 18.10 -10.32 -3.44
C SER A 445 16.65 -9.85 -3.34
N PHE A 446 16.40 -8.53 -3.34
CA PHE A 446 15.07 -7.94 -3.19
C PHE A 446 14.70 -6.99 -4.33
N SER A 447 13.41 -7.03 -4.70
CA SER A 447 12.73 -5.93 -5.40
C SER A 447 11.79 -5.24 -4.44
N PHE A 448 11.79 -3.91 -4.42
CA PHE A 448 11.00 -3.14 -3.48
C PHE A 448 10.37 -1.88 -4.06
N TRP A 449 9.31 -1.43 -3.42
CA TRP A 449 8.60 -0.19 -3.75
C TRP A 449 7.92 0.37 -2.49
N GLY A 450 7.49 1.63 -2.54
CA GLY A 450 6.78 2.26 -1.43
C GLY A 450 6.56 3.75 -1.63
N ASN A 451 6.10 4.43 -0.59
CA ASN A 451 5.82 5.86 -0.66
C ASN A 451 7.08 6.71 -0.57
N VAL A 452 7.16 7.78 -1.37
CA VAL A 452 8.19 8.82 -1.33
C VAL A 452 7.55 10.20 -1.39
N ARG A 453 8.34 11.22 -1.05
CA ARG A 453 8.05 12.60 -1.43
C ARG A 453 8.85 12.93 -2.67
N PHE A 454 8.26 13.50 -3.72
CA PHE A 454 9.02 13.93 -4.90
C PHE A 454 9.82 15.21 -4.58
N GLU A 455 11.06 15.02 -4.14
CA GLU A 455 11.96 16.09 -3.70
C GLU A 455 13.21 16.21 -4.59
N LYS A 456 13.87 17.37 -4.49
CA LYS A 456 15.04 17.72 -5.31
C LYS A 456 16.25 16.78 -5.13
N ILE A 457 16.28 15.96 -4.08
CA ILE A 457 17.40 15.04 -3.82
C ILE A 457 17.50 13.93 -4.87
N TYR A 458 16.40 13.60 -5.55
CA TYR A 458 16.38 12.54 -6.56
C TYR A 458 17.02 13.03 -7.86
N SER A 459 18.34 12.91 -7.91
CA SER A 459 19.12 13.08 -9.13
C SER A 459 19.04 11.83 -10.01
N ARG A 460 19.47 11.97 -11.27
CA ARG A 460 19.62 10.85 -12.20
C ARG A 460 20.44 9.71 -11.59
N ASP A 461 21.61 10.03 -11.07
CA ASP A 461 22.55 9.08 -10.47
C ASP A 461 21.97 8.34 -9.26
N MET A 462 21.20 9.04 -8.42
CA MET A 462 20.54 8.43 -7.28
C MET A 462 19.44 7.46 -7.73
N ALA A 463 18.60 7.86 -8.69
CA ALA A 463 17.55 7.00 -9.21
C ALA A 463 18.11 5.75 -9.90
N GLU A 464 19.18 5.89 -10.70
CA GLU A 464 19.89 4.74 -11.29
C GLU A 464 20.42 3.78 -10.23
N PHE A 465 21.06 4.32 -9.17
CA PHE A 465 21.58 3.50 -8.09
C PHE A 465 20.48 2.76 -7.32
N LEU A 466 19.36 3.44 -7.04
CA LEU A 466 18.21 2.82 -6.37
C LEU A 466 17.56 1.74 -7.23
N SER A 467 17.39 1.99 -8.53
CA SER A 467 16.87 1.02 -9.51
C SER A 467 17.75 -0.23 -9.55
N PHE A 468 19.07 -0.04 -9.74
CA PHE A 468 20.04 -1.14 -9.69
C PHE A 468 19.99 -1.88 -8.34
N GLY A 469 19.76 -1.13 -7.26
CA GLY A 469 19.59 -1.63 -5.90
C GLY A 469 18.27 -2.31 -5.58
N GLY A 470 17.33 -2.40 -6.53
CA GLY A 470 16.08 -3.14 -6.41
C GLY A 470 14.81 -2.28 -6.29
N LEU A 471 14.89 -0.96 -6.34
CA LEU A 471 13.70 -0.10 -6.37
C LEU A 471 12.99 -0.23 -7.72
N ILE A 472 11.75 -0.70 -7.74
CA ILE A 472 10.98 -0.92 -8.98
C ILE A 472 9.82 0.07 -9.16
N GLY A 473 9.38 0.71 -8.08
CA GLY A 473 8.25 1.62 -8.11
C GLY A 473 8.22 2.56 -6.92
N VAL A 474 7.61 3.73 -7.10
CA VAL A 474 7.36 4.70 -6.05
C VAL A 474 5.95 5.23 -6.16
N SER A 475 5.32 5.46 -5.01
CA SER A 475 4.08 6.21 -4.89
C SER A 475 4.34 7.52 -4.16
N GLY A 476 3.64 8.58 -4.50
CA GLY A 476 3.82 9.85 -3.80
C GLY A 476 2.80 10.87 -4.22
N GLY A 477 2.46 11.77 -3.31
CA GLY A 477 1.61 12.88 -3.70
C GLY A 477 2.35 13.87 -4.60
N ILE A 478 1.65 14.40 -5.59
CA ILE A 478 2.11 15.50 -6.44
C ILE A 478 1.31 16.77 -6.13
N GLU A 479 -0.01 16.64 -5.92
CA GLU A 479 -0.95 17.69 -5.51
C GLU A 479 -0.71 19.04 -6.22
N ILE A 480 -0.60 18.99 -7.56
CA ILE A 480 -0.41 20.21 -8.35
C ILE A 480 -1.58 21.13 -8.10
N ALA A 481 -1.31 22.31 -7.57
CA ALA A 481 -2.23 23.43 -7.57
C ALA A 481 -1.49 24.62 -8.18
N THR A 482 -2.05 25.22 -9.22
CA THR A 482 -1.46 26.40 -9.86
C THR A 482 -1.80 27.65 -9.07
N GLY A 483 -0.88 28.60 -8.95
CA GLY A 483 -1.12 29.84 -8.18
C GLY A 483 -0.89 29.63 -6.68
N THR A 484 -1.77 30.19 -5.83
CA THR A 484 -1.61 30.21 -4.36
C THR A 484 -1.87 28.86 -3.67
N GLY A 485 -2.29 27.82 -4.40
CA GLY A 485 -2.70 26.53 -3.84
C GLY A 485 -1.56 25.61 -3.38
N LEU A 486 -0.37 25.65 -4.01
CA LEU A 486 0.78 24.85 -3.57
C LEU A 486 1.37 25.38 -2.24
N ASP A 487 1.41 26.71 -2.09
CA ASP A 487 1.91 27.36 -0.86
C ASP A 487 0.99 27.07 0.34
N SER A 488 -0.34 27.04 0.12
CA SER A 488 -1.34 26.80 1.18
C SER A 488 -1.34 25.35 1.69
N ILE A 489 -0.90 24.39 0.87
CA ILE A 489 -0.75 22.98 1.26
C ILE A 489 0.56 22.74 2.04
N SER A 490 1.57 23.59 1.82
CA SER A 490 2.89 23.57 2.48
C SER A 490 3.59 22.20 2.43
N LYS A 491 3.53 21.55 1.27
CA LYS A 491 4.23 20.28 1.04
C LYS A 491 5.76 20.46 0.98
N GLY A 492 6.25 21.67 0.72
CA GLY A 492 7.68 21.96 0.63
C GLY A 492 8.34 21.43 -0.65
N THR A 493 7.54 21.17 -1.69
CA THR A 493 7.98 20.71 -3.02
C THR A 493 7.36 21.60 -4.08
N ASP A 494 8.17 22.07 -5.03
CA ASP A 494 7.73 22.83 -6.18
C ASP A 494 7.56 21.94 -7.43
N LEU A 495 6.87 22.44 -8.46
CA LEU A 495 6.62 21.69 -9.71
C LEU A 495 7.92 21.24 -10.39
N ASP A 496 8.95 22.09 -10.45
CA ASP A 496 10.21 21.76 -11.08
C ASP A 496 10.87 20.58 -10.33
N SER A 497 10.86 20.59 -8.99
CA SER A 497 11.37 19.50 -8.15
C SER A 497 10.61 18.19 -8.36
N ILE A 498 9.28 18.24 -8.49
CA ILE A 498 8.44 17.07 -8.76
C ILE A 498 8.77 16.48 -10.13
N VAL A 499 8.72 17.30 -11.19
CA VAL A 499 9.03 16.90 -12.56
C VAL A 499 10.43 16.30 -12.64
N SER A 500 11.39 16.90 -11.94
CA SER A 500 12.78 16.43 -11.89
C SER A 500 12.93 15.05 -11.28
N ALA A 501 12.25 14.79 -10.15
CA ALA A 501 12.25 13.48 -9.53
C ALA A 501 11.59 12.44 -10.44
N CYS A 502 10.46 12.78 -11.06
CA CYS A 502 9.79 11.91 -12.02
C CYS A 502 10.69 11.58 -13.22
N CYS A 503 11.37 12.57 -13.81
CA CYS A 503 12.32 12.34 -14.90
C CYS A 503 13.42 11.36 -14.46
N ALA A 504 14.06 11.61 -13.30
CA ALA A 504 15.13 10.75 -12.80
C ALA A 504 14.67 9.29 -12.61
N PHE A 505 13.48 9.08 -12.04
CA PHE A 505 12.89 7.76 -11.83
C PHE A 505 12.50 7.09 -13.15
N LYS A 506 11.83 7.79 -14.08
CA LYS A 506 11.43 7.22 -15.38
C LYS A 506 12.62 6.85 -16.25
N GLU A 507 13.64 7.70 -16.31
CA GLU A 507 14.89 7.36 -16.99
C GLU A 507 15.54 6.09 -16.38
N ALA A 508 15.26 5.76 -15.11
CA ALA A 508 15.81 4.61 -14.39
C ALA A 508 14.91 3.38 -14.44
N GLY A 509 13.79 3.44 -15.18
CA GLY A 509 12.82 2.34 -15.29
C GLY A 509 11.96 2.14 -14.04
N ILE A 510 11.92 3.11 -13.12
CA ILE A 510 11.12 3.04 -11.90
C ILE A 510 9.69 3.49 -12.22
N LEU A 511 8.70 2.69 -11.83
CA LEU A 511 7.28 3.00 -11.98
C LEU A 511 6.85 4.10 -11.00
N ILE A 512 5.89 4.93 -11.39
CA ILE A 512 5.46 6.10 -10.61
C ILE A 512 3.93 6.10 -10.48
N HIS A 513 3.46 6.07 -9.24
CA HIS A 513 2.08 6.37 -8.89
C HIS A 513 1.98 7.74 -8.22
N ALA A 514 1.06 8.57 -8.69
CA ALA A 514 0.82 9.91 -8.16
C ALA A 514 -0.48 10.00 -7.36
N TYR A 515 -0.44 10.62 -6.18
CA TYR A 515 -1.65 11.08 -5.49
C TYR A 515 -1.94 12.54 -5.81
N MET A 516 -3.18 12.82 -6.18
CA MET A 516 -3.70 14.16 -6.42
C MET A 516 -4.83 14.44 -5.45
N ILE A 517 -4.94 15.68 -4.99
CA ILE A 517 -6.03 16.14 -4.12
C ILE A 517 -6.81 17.21 -4.87
N TYR A 518 -8.14 17.14 -4.83
CA TYR A 518 -9.03 18.19 -5.32
C TYR A 518 -10.09 18.54 -4.27
N GLY A 519 -10.71 19.71 -4.41
CA GLY A 519 -11.73 20.19 -3.50
C GLY A 519 -11.19 20.70 -2.17
N TYR A 520 -9.94 21.16 -2.14
CA TYR A 520 -9.36 21.82 -0.97
C TYR A 520 -10.18 23.08 -0.59
N PHE A 521 -10.22 23.45 0.68
CA PHE A 521 -10.97 24.65 1.08
C PHE A 521 -10.35 25.90 0.44
N GLY A 522 -11.16 26.66 -0.30
CA GLY A 522 -10.68 27.82 -1.07
C GLY A 522 -10.10 27.49 -2.45
N GLU A 523 -10.08 26.23 -2.88
CA GLU A 523 -9.77 25.85 -4.26
C GLU A 523 -10.84 26.40 -5.22
N THR A 524 -10.39 27.05 -6.30
CA THR A 524 -11.27 27.54 -7.35
C THR A 524 -11.46 26.50 -8.46
N GLU A 525 -12.52 26.63 -9.26
CA GLU A 525 -12.70 25.76 -10.44
C GLU A 525 -11.51 25.84 -11.41
N GLN A 526 -10.87 27.02 -11.51
CA GLN A 526 -9.68 27.22 -12.34
C GLN A 526 -8.50 26.38 -11.84
N ASP A 527 -8.32 26.29 -10.52
CA ASP A 527 -7.24 25.50 -9.93
C ASP A 527 -7.42 24.03 -10.27
N THR A 528 -8.61 23.46 -10.06
CA THR A 528 -8.91 22.06 -10.40
C THR A 528 -8.64 21.77 -11.87
N ILE A 529 -9.07 22.64 -12.79
CA ILE A 529 -8.87 22.45 -14.24
C ILE A 529 -7.39 22.58 -14.62
N ASN A 530 -6.65 23.49 -14.01
CA ASN A 530 -5.22 23.63 -14.26
C ASN A 530 -4.42 22.44 -13.72
N SER A 531 -4.80 21.91 -12.55
CA SER A 531 -4.23 20.69 -11.98
C SER A 531 -4.46 19.49 -12.89
N MET A 532 -5.68 19.37 -13.42
CA MET A 532 -6.05 18.35 -14.40
C MET A 532 -5.24 18.46 -15.70
N GLU A 533 -5.08 19.67 -16.26
CA GLU A 533 -4.27 19.88 -17.47
C GLU A 533 -2.78 19.61 -17.22
N THR A 534 -2.25 19.98 -16.05
CA THR A 534 -0.86 19.66 -15.70
C THR A 534 -0.65 18.15 -15.57
N LEU A 535 -1.61 17.43 -14.97
CA LEU A 535 -1.60 15.97 -14.89
C LEU A 535 -1.65 15.33 -16.29
N ARG A 536 -2.50 15.85 -17.19
CA ARG A 536 -2.55 15.39 -18.60
C ARG A 536 -1.19 15.57 -19.29
N GLN A 537 -0.52 16.70 -19.08
CA GLN A 537 0.82 16.94 -19.64
C GLN A 537 1.87 15.97 -19.07
N LEU A 538 1.78 15.60 -17.79
CA LEU A 538 2.67 14.59 -17.17
C LEU A 538 2.49 13.20 -17.81
N TYR A 539 1.25 12.77 -18.03
CA TYR A 539 0.97 11.54 -18.78
C TYR A 539 1.45 11.60 -20.23
N ALA A 540 1.20 12.73 -20.92
CA ALA A 540 1.65 12.92 -22.29
C ALA A 540 3.18 12.89 -22.42
N ALA A 541 3.91 13.30 -21.39
CA ALA A 541 5.37 13.20 -21.31
C ALA A 541 5.89 11.84 -20.81
N GLY A 542 5.00 10.89 -20.48
CA GLY A 542 5.39 9.58 -19.93
C GLY A 542 6.03 9.65 -18.54
N LEU A 543 5.76 10.71 -17.77
CA LEU A 543 6.38 10.95 -16.46
C LEU A 543 5.67 10.25 -15.29
N ILE A 544 4.49 9.67 -15.52
CA ILE A 544 3.67 8.99 -14.50
C ILE A 544 3.04 7.76 -15.15
N ASP A 545 2.95 6.66 -14.40
CA ASP A 545 2.35 5.41 -14.87
C ASP A 545 0.91 5.24 -14.36
N SER A 546 0.62 5.74 -13.15
CA SER A 546 -0.70 5.65 -12.53
C SER A 546 -0.95 6.85 -11.62
N CYS A 547 -2.22 7.18 -11.37
CA CYS A 547 -2.58 8.23 -10.42
C CYS A 547 -3.92 7.93 -9.77
N PHE A 548 -4.20 8.58 -8.65
CA PHE A 548 -5.51 8.60 -8.02
C PHE A 548 -5.88 10.01 -7.52
N TRP A 549 -7.13 10.42 -7.73
CA TRP A 549 -7.69 11.66 -7.22
C TRP A 549 -8.41 11.42 -5.89
N HIS A 550 -7.87 11.96 -4.80
CA HIS A 550 -8.55 12.07 -3.52
C HIS A 550 -9.35 13.36 -3.48
N LYS A 551 -10.63 13.26 -3.14
CA LYS A 551 -11.36 14.44 -2.65
C LYS A 551 -10.76 14.81 -1.30
N PHE A 552 -10.44 16.07 -1.10
CA PHE A 552 -9.95 16.57 0.18
C PHE A 552 -10.97 16.28 1.30
N VAL A 553 -10.47 15.69 2.39
CA VAL A 553 -11.23 15.47 3.62
C VAL A 553 -10.54 16.25 4.72
N LEU A 554 -11.29 17.15 5.38
CA LEU A 554 -10.79 17.83 6.57
C LEU A 554 -10.81 16.86 7.75
N THR A 555 -9.67 16.67 8.41
CA THR A 555 -9.57 15.80 9.59
C THR A 555 -9.28 16.61 10.85
N ARG A 556 -9.74 16.14 12.01
CA ARG A 556 -9.45 16.76 13.33
C ARG A 556 -7.98 16.79 13.68
N HIS A 557 -7.22 15.88 13.11
CA HIS A 557 -5.81 15.71 13.40
C HIS A 557 -4.90 16.43 12.40
N SER A 558 -5.48 17.02 11.35
CA SER A 558 -4.74 17.75 10.33
C SER A 558 -4.15 19.06 10.84
N ARG A 559 -3.04 19.48 10.23
CA ARG A 559 -2.40 20.77 10.53
C ARG A 559 -3.39 21.90 10.28
N ILE A 560 -4.13 21.82 9.16
CA ILE A 560 -5.09 22.84 8.78
C ILE A 560 -6.19 23.03 9.81
N TYR A 561 -6.68 21.95 10.42
CA TYR A 561 -7.67 22.06 11.49
C TYR A 561 -7.09 22.71 12.75
N SER A 562 -5.83 22.44 13.08
CA SER A 562 -5.14 23.14 14.18
C SER A 562 -5.00 24.63 13.91
N GLU A 563 -4.50 25.00 12.73
CA GLU A 563 -4.33 26.40 12.29
C GLU A 563 -5.67 27.14 12.24
N TRP A 564 -6.76 26.45 11.85
CA TRP A 564 -8.11 27.00 11.89
C TRP A 564 -8.57 27.31 13.32
N LYS A 565 -8.33 26.41 14.28
CA LYS A 565 -8.64 26.66 15.71
C LYS A 565 -7.86 27.85 16.27
N GLU A 566 -6.68 28.12 15.73
CA GLU A 566 -5.84 29.28 16.07
C GLU A 566 -6.29 30.58 15.35
N GLY A 567 -7.28 30.50 14.46
CA GLY A 567 -7.85 31.64 13.74
C GLY A 567 -7.11 32.04 12.46
N LEU A 568 -6.19 31.20 11.95
CA LEU A 568 -5.41 31.48 10.75
C LEU A 568 -6.22 31.29 9.45
N HIS A 569 -7.26 30.45 9.47
CA HIS A 569 -8.09 30.12 8.30
C HIS A 569 -9.54 30.56 8.45
N LYS A 570 -9.79 31.88 8.52
CA LYS A 570 -11.14 32.44 8.79
C LYS A 570 -12.22 32.05 7.78
N ASN A 571 -11.83 31.68 6.55
CA ASN A 571 -12.75 31.26 5.50
C ASN A 571 -13.13 29.77 5.58
N LEU A 572 -12.38 28.98 6.35
CA LEU A 572 -12.71 27.60 6.62
C LEU A 572 -13.81 27.58 7.70
N ASN A 573 -14.94 26.93 7.37
CA ASN A 573 -16.09 26.80 8.27
C ASN A 573 -16.43 25.32 8.47
N PRO A 574 -15.70 24.60 9.35
CA PRO A 574 -15.96 23.19 9.64
C PRO A 574 -17.27 23.01 10.40
N PHE A 575 -17.97 21.91 10.13
CA PHE A 575 -19.11 21.47 10.92
C PHE A 575 -19.15 19.94 11.00
N ALA A 576 -19.67 19.44 12.13
CA ALA A 576 -19.99 18.03 12.26
C ALA A 576 -21.41 17.78 11.71
N PRO A 577 -21.66 16.70 10.96
CA PRO A 577 -23.02 16.38 10.52
C PRO A 577 -23.94 16.18 11.73
N LYS A 578 -25.18 16.66 11.66
CA LYS A 578 -26.17 16.58 12.77
C LYS A 578 -26.44 15.14 13.25
N ASN A 579 -26.20 14.15 12.39
CA ASN A 579 -26.36 12.72 12.67
C ASN A 579 -25.03 11.97 12.84
N SER A 580 -23.88 12.67 12.90
CA SER A 580 -22.61 12.01 13.24
C SER A 580 -22.77 11.42 14.64
N GLY A 581 -22.78 10.09 14.73
CA GLY A 581 -22.82 9.40 16.00
C GLY A 581 -21.60 9.76 16.87
N VAL A 582 -21.58 9.28 18.11
CA VAL A 582 -20.40 9.36 18.99
C VAL A 582 -19.19 8.57 18.43
N PHE A 583 -19.40 7.82 17.36
CA PHE A 583 -18.48 6.91 16.72
C PHE A 583 -17.79 7.57 15.51
N ALA A 584 -16.44 7.45 15.42
CA ALA A 584 -15.62 7.91 14.30
C ALA A 584 -15.73 9.40 13.95
N LYS A 585 -15.02 10.23 14.72
CA LYS A 585 -15.11 11.70 14.65
C LYS A 585 -14.02 12.37 13.83
N ASN A 586 -13.12 11.62 13.17
CA ASN A 586 -11.94 12.22 12.56
C ASN A 586 -12.31 13.14 11.40
N GLY A 587 -13.13 12.64 10.47
CA GLY A 587 -13.59 13.39 9.31
C GLY A 587 -14.59 14.49 9.68
N LEU A 588 -14.38 15.69 9.13
CA LEU A 588 -15.23 16.86 9.30
C LEU A 588 -15.69 17.36 7.92
N HIS A 589 -16.93 17.83 7.85
CA HIS A 589 -17.40 18.60 6.70
C HIS A 589 -17.04 20.07 6.86
N PHE A 590 -17.07 20.81 5.77
CA PHE A 590 -16.94 22.26 5.79
C PHE A 590 -17.89 22.91 4.78
N LYS A 591 -18.21 24.19 5.00
CA LYS A 591 -19.11 24.94 4.13
C LYS A 591 -18.61 24.93 2.67
N ASP A 592 -19.53 24.73 1.73
CA ASP A 592 -19.30 24.72 0.28
C ASP A 592 -18.50 23.51 -0.27
N GLU A 593 -18.23 22.48 0.54
CA GLU A 593 -17.52 21.26 0.13
C GLU A 593 -18.20 20.53 -1.05
N GLU A 594 -19.51 20.64 -1.19
CA GLU A 594 -20.28 20.02 -2.28
C GLU A 594 -19.93 20.60 -3.66
N LYS A 595 -19.41 21.84 -3.74
CA LYS A 595 -19.09 22.51 -5.01
C LYS A 595 -18.03 21.79 -5.82
N SER A 596 -17.07 21.13 -5.15
CA SER A 596 -16.01 20.36 -5.81
C SER A 596 -16.47 18.95 -6.20
N THR A 597 -17.55 18.44 -5.60
CA THR A 597 -18.02 17.05 -5.79
C THR A 597 -18.38 16.77 -7.26
N LYS A 598 -18.95 17.76 -7.95
CA LYS A 598 -19.32 17.65 -9.38
C LYS A 598 -18.14 17.32 -10.31
N PHE A 599 -16.89 17.61 -9.92
CA PHE A 599 -15.71 17.34 -10.75
C PHE A 599 -15.26 15.88 -10.70
N GLY A 600 -15.62 15.12 -9.66
CA GLY A 600 -15.07 13.79 -9.39
C GLY A 600 -15.21 12.81 -10.56
N ASN A 601 -16.38 12.76 -11.21
CA ASN A 601 -16.63 11.85 -12.33
C ASN A 601 -15.78 12.19 -13.56
N GLY A 602 -15.67 13.47 -13.92
CA GLY A 602 -14.86 13.92 -15.06
C GLY A 602 -13.37 13.67 -14.83
N LEU A 603 -12.87 13.98 -13.63
CA LEU A 603 -11.49 13.70 -13.22
C LEU A 603 -11.18 12.19 -13.27
N TYR A 604 -12.07 11.36 -12.73
CA TYR A 604 -11.91 9.92 -12.73
C TYR A 604 -11.89 9.35 -14.16
N THR A 605 -12.87 9.72 -14.98
CA THR A 605 -13.02 9.17 -16.35
C THR A 605 -11.83 9.55 -17.23
N ALA A 606 -11.38 10.81 -17.17
CA ALA A 606 -10.21 11.26 -17.91
C ALA A 606 -8.94 10.52 -17.47
N LEU A 607 -8.77 10.35 -16.16
CA LEU A 607 -7.63 9.64 -15.59
C LEU A 607 -7.58 8.16 -16.01
N GLN A 608 -8.73 7.46 -16.02
CA GLN A 608 -8.81 6.09 -16.51
C GLN A 608 -8.35 5.97 -17.96
N SER A 609 -8.72 6.93 -18.80
CA SER A 609 -8.23 7.01 -20.18
C SER A 609 -6.71 7.24 -20.25
N TRP A 610 -6.19 8.20 -19.48
CA TRP A 610 -4.76 8.58 -19.56
C TRP A 610 -3.81 7.51 -19.01
N MET A 611 -4.22 6.75 -17.99
CA MET A 611 -3.43 5.62 -17.46
C MET A 611 -3.20 4.51 -18.49
N HIS A 612 -4.01 4.46 -19.55
CA HIS A 612 -3.91 3.51 -20.66
C HIS A 612 -3.34 4.17 -21.93
N GLY A 613 -2.86 5.41 -21.85
CA GLY A 613 -2.30 6.15 -22.98
C GLY A 613 -3.34 6.65 -23.98
N GLU A 614 -4.62 6.61 -23.64
CA GLU A 614 -5.72 6.95 -24.54
C GLU A 614 -6.17 8.41 -24.38
N ASN A 615 -6.68 9.00 -25.45
CA ASN A 615 -7.35 10.32 -25.47
C ASN A 615 -6.53 11.48 -24.85
N LEU A 616 -5.20 11.40 -24.83
CA LEU A 616 -4.33 12.48 -24.32
C LEU A 616 -4.46 13.79 -25.12
N ASN A 617 -4.96 13.74 -26.35
CA ASN A 617 -5.22 14.91 -27.19
C ASN A 617 -6.59 15.57 -26.93
N VAL A 618 -7.46 14.96 -26.14
CA VAL A 618 -8.78 15.51 -25.80
C VAL A 618 -8.60 16.65 -24.79
N PRO A 619 -9.08 17.87 -25.08
CA PRO A 619 -9.04 18.99 -24.14
C PRO A 619 -9.73 18.65 -22.81
N VAL A 620 -9.15 19.06 -21.68
CA VAL A 620 -9.62 18.68 -20.33
C VAL A 620 -11.06 19.11 -20.05
N GLU A 621 -11.53 20.18 -20.68
CA GLU A 621 -12.88 20.72 -20.51
C GLU A 621 -13.97 19.80 -21.08
N LYS A 622 -13.62 18.92 -22.02
CA LYS A 622 -14.58 18.00 -22.67
C LYS A 622 -14.98 16.81 -21.81
N TRP A 623 -14.31 16.60 -20.67
CA TRP A 623 -14.62 15.52 -19.74
C TRP A 623 -15.73 15.87 -18.74
N PHE A 624 -16.27 17.08 -18.81
CA PHE A 624 -17.33 17.57 -17.92
C PHE A 624 -18.62 17.81 -18.70
N GLU A 625 -19.75 17.38 -18.12
CA GLU A 625 -21.10 17.63 -18.64
C GLU A 625 -21.60 19.06 -18.34
N PHE A 626 -20.78 19.87 -17.69
CA PHE A 626 -21.06 21.24 -17.32
C PHE A 626 -19.94 22.18 -17.79
N LYS A 627 -20.25 23.47 -17.90
CA LYS A 627 -19.26 24.47 -18.32
C LYS A 627 -18.18 24.62 -17.25
N VAL A 628 -16.92 24.50 -17.67
CA VAL A 628 -15.72 24.76 -16.87
C VAL A 628 -14.87 25.86 -17.52
N PRO A 629 -14.00 26.55 -16.76
CA PRO A 629 -13.06 27.50 -17.36
C PRO A 629 -12.05 26.80 -18.28
N HIS A 630 -11.44 27.56 -19.18
CA HIS A 630 -10.29 27.07 -19.95
C HIS A 630 -9.04 27.02 -19.07
N PRO A 631 -8.14 26.03 -19.25
CA PRO A 631 -6.85 26.01 -18.58
C PRO A 631 -6.06 27.29 -18.91
N ASN A 632 -5.46 27.89 -17.89
CA ASN A 632 -4.57 29.05 -18.05
C ASN A 632 -3.09 28.68 -17.89
N VAL A 633 -2.79 27.39 -17.63
CA VAL A 633 -1.44 26.84 -17.67
C VAL A 633 -0.88 26.82 -19.09
N SER A 634 0.42 27.04 -19.22
CA SER A 634 1.08 26.93 -20.52
C SER A 634 1.01 25.50 -21.04
N LYS A 635 0.80 25.34 -22.35
CA LYS A 635 0.77 24.03 -23.02
C LYS A 635 2.11 23.29 -22.98
N ASP A 636 3.20 24.03 -22.76
CA ASP A 636 4.57 23.54 -22.66
C ASP A 636 5.12 23.57 -21.22
N LEU A 637 4.24 23.68 -20.21
CA LEU A 637 4.63 23.80 -18.81
C LEU A 637 5.54 22.65 -18.38
N ILE A 638 5.11 21.41 -18.59
CA ILE A 638 5.91 20.23 -18.23
C ILE A 638 7.14 20.08 -19.12
N ALA A 639 7.04 20.35 -20.42
CA ALA A 639 8.17 20.29 -21.34
C ALA A 639 9.32 21.22 -20.91
N LYS A 640 9.00 22.47 -20.54
CA LYS A 640 10.00 23.42 -20.01
C LYS A 640 10.62 22.96 -18.69
N SER A 641 9.85 22.33 -17.81
CA SER A 641 10.41 21.76 -16.57
C SER A 641 11.33 20.57 -16.83
N ILE A 642 11.06 19.76 -17.87
CA ILE A 642 11.97 18.70 -18.34
C ILE A 642 13.27 19.31 -18.87
N GLU A 643 13.21 20.33 -19.73
CA GLU A 643 14.41 21.01 -20.26
C GLU A 643 15.30 21.54 -19.12
N LYS A 644 14.71 22.16 -18.09
CA LYS A 644 15.44 22.60 -16.89
C LYS A 644 16.10 21.43 -16.14
N TYR A 645 15.40 20.30 -16.03
CA TYR A 645 15.94 19.10 -15.41
C TYR A 645 17.18 18.60 -16.19
N GLU A 646 17.08 18.50 -17.51
CA GLU A 646 18.16 18.03 -18.38
C GLU A 646 19.39 18.96 -18.29
N GLU A 647 19.17 20.28 -18.33
CA GLU A 647 20.25 21.25 -18.13
C GLU A 647 20.96 21.05 -16.79
N ARG A 648 20.19 20.88 -15.70
CA ARG A 648 20.75 20.70 -14.36
C ARG A 648 21.50 19.37 -14.26
N ARG A 649 20.92 18.26 -14.74
CA ARG A 649 21.58 16.95 -14.81
C ARG A 649 22.93 17.03 -15.54
N ASN A 650 22.92 17.66 -16.72
CA ASN A 650 24.12 17.81 -17.54
C ASN A 650 25.19 18.69 -16.85
N LYS A 651 24.77 19.73 -16.11
CA LYS A 651 25.67 20.54 -15.26
C LYS A 651 26.24 19.73 -14.09
N GLU A 652 25.41 18.91 -13.42
CA GLU A 652 25.82 18.07 -12.28
C GLU A 652 26.87 17.02 -12.65
N TRP A 653 26.79 16.43 -13.85
CA TRP A 653 27.82 15.51 -14.35
C TRP A 653 29.20 16.17 -14.54
N ASN A 654 29.25 17.49 -14.61
CA ASN A 654 30.50 18.25 -14.69
C ASN A 654 31.06 18.68 -13.32
N PHE A 655 30.32 18.47 -12.22
CA PHE A 655 30.76 18.83 -10.87
C PHE A 655 32.06 18.11 -10.46
N PRO A 656 32.78 18.65 -9.45
CA PRO A 656 33.97 17.98 -8.91
C PRO A 656 33.65 16.56 -8.44
N LEU A 657 34.43 15.60 -8.93
CA LEU A 657 34.28 14.20 -8.56
C LEU A 657 34.78 13.95 -7.13
N ASN A 658 34.05 13.13 -6.38
CA ASN A 658 34.49 12.57 -5.11
C ASN A 658 34.52 11.05 -5.23
N ALA A 659 35.72 10.45 -5.28
CA ALA A 659 35.90 9.02 -5.48
C ALA A 659 35.17 8.16 -4.43
N LYS A 660 35.04 8.66 -3.19
CA LYS A 660 34.31 7.99 -2.10
C LYS A 660 32.80 7.89 -2.32
N LYS A 661 32.29 8.60 -3.32
CA LYS A 661 30.89 8.69 -3.69
C LYS A 661 30.61 8.06 -5.06
N LEU A 662 31.64 7.59 -5.78
CA LEU A 662 31.50 7.03 -7.12
C LEU A 662 31.14 5.54 -7.07
N PHE A 663 30.17 5.11 -7.87
CA PHE A 663 29.81 3.71 -8.03
C PHE A 663 29.79 3.33 -9.50
N TRP A 664 30.35 2.17 -9.83
CA TRP A 664 30.30 1.58 -11.17
C TRP A 664 29.16 0.54 -11.22
N LEU A 665 28.13 0.84 -12.00
CA LEU A 665 26.92 0.01 -12.17
C LEU A 665 26.91 -0.79 -13.47
N ALA A 666 27.79 -0.45 -14.41
CA ALA A 666 27.88 -1.14 -15.69
C ALA A 666 28.53 -2.52 -15.57
N GLY A 667 28.41 -3.30 -16.64
CA GLY A 667 29.01 -4.62 -16.73
C GLY A 667 30.54 -4.59 -16.75
N ASN A 668 31.13 -5.75 -17.05
CA ASN A 668 32.57 -5.88 -17.20
C ASN A 668 33.09 -4.94 -18.30
N ILE A 669 34.21 -4.29 -18.00
CA ILE A 669 34.92 -3.47 -18.98
C ILE A 669 36.00 -4.34 -19.63
N VAL A 670 35.98 -4.39 -20.96
CA VAL A 670 36.95 -5.15 -21.76
C VAL A 670 37.86 -4.18 -22.50
N LEU A 671 39.16 -4.46 -22.51
CA LEU A 671 40.13 -3.74 -23.33
C LEU A 671 40.26 -4.42 -24.70
N CYS A 672 39.89 -3.73 -25.78
CA CYS A 672 40.09 -4.18 -27.16
C CYS A 672 40.68 -3.05 -28.00
N GLU A 673 41.77 -3.32 -28.74
CA GLU A 673 42.42 -2.34 -29.62
C GLU A 673 42.67 -0.96 -28.97
N ASN A 674 43.17 -0.95 -27.72
CA ASN A 674 43.38 0.27 -26.90
C ASN A 674 42.12 1.07 -26.52
N LYS A 675 40.94 0.48 -26.65
CA LYS A 675 39.67 1.06 -26.22
C LYS A 675 39.06 0.22 -25.11
N PHE A 676 38.47 0.87 -24.13
CA PHE A 676 37.63 0.22 -23.14
C PHE A 676 36.23 0.13 -23.72
N LEU A 677 35.64 -1.06 -23.69
CA LEU A 677 34.27 -1.33 -24.12
C LEU A 677 33.49 -1.93 -22.97
N TRP A 678 32.24 -1.53 -22.84
CA TRP A 678 31.30 -2.10 -21.89
C TRP A 678 29.88 -1.92 -22.41
N ASN A 679 28.97 -2.74 -21.91
CA ASN A 679 27.55 -2.58 -22.13
C ASN A 679 26.91 -1.99 -20.86
N TYR A 680 26.02 -1.03 -21.04
CA TYR A 680 25.21 -0.46 -19.97
C TYR A 680 23.83 -0.12 -20.51
N MET A 681 22.77 -0.53 -19.81
CA MET A 681 21.39 -0.30 -20.24
C MET A 681 21.12 -0.74 -21.69
N HIS A 682 21.70 -1.88 -22.08
CA HIS A 682 21.62 -2.45 -23.44
C HIS A 682 22.29 -1.62 -24.55
N GLU A 683 23.07 -0.61 -24.20
CA GLU A 683 23.88 0.18 -25.13
C GLU A 683 25.37 -0.11 -24.98
N ASP A 684 26.08 -0.19 -26.11
CA ASP A 684 27.52 -0.37 -26.15
C ASP A 684 28.24 0.97 -26.08
N PHE A 685 29.13 1.10 -25.10
CA PHE A 685 29.96 2.27 -24.92
C PHE A 685 31.42 1.95 -25.18
N LYS A 686 32.16 2.96 -25.66
CA LYS A 686 33.60 2.87 -25.88
C LYS A 686 34.33 4.17 -25.52
N ILE A 687 35.50 4.06 -24.91
CA ILE A 687 36.39 5.19 -24.65
C ILE A 687 37.85 4.81 -24.91
N SER A 688 38.59 5.71 -25.56
CA SER A 688 40.03 5.57 -25.77
C SER A 688 40.78 6.31 -24.67
N LEU A 689 41.70 5.64 -23.97
CA LEU A 689 42.56 6.29 -22.97
C LEU A 689 44.02 6.29 -23.42
N ASN A 690 44.63 7.47 -23.42
CA ASN A 690 46.07 7.66 -23.63
C ASN A 690 46.82 7.49 -22.30
N ILE A 691 46.77 6.28 -21.73
CA ILE A 691 47.52 5.89 -20.53
C ILE A 691 48.34 4.62 -20.82
N SER A 692 49.38 4.36 -20.04
CA SER A 692 50.24 3.18 -20.20
C SER A 692 49.46 1.88 -19.99
N SER A 693 49.96 0.76 -20.54
CA SER A 693 49.27 -0.54 -20.41
C SER A 693 49.05 -0.96 -18.95
N GLN A 694 50.00 -0.69 -18.06
CA GLN A 694 49.88 -0.97 -16.63
C GLN A 694 48.78 -0.10 -15.97
N GLU A 695 48.71 1.19 -16.31
CA GLU A 695 47.65 2.07 -15.82
C GLU A 695 46.25 1.67 -16.33
N LYS A 696 46.15 1.04 -17.50
CA LYS A 696 44.87 0.54 -18.04
C LYS A 696 44.30 -0.58 -17.16
N GLU A 697 45.14 -1.53 -16.74
CA GLU A 697 44.74 -2.63 -15.86
C GLU A 697 44.40 -2.12 -14.46
N GLU A 698 45.22 -1.22 -13.89
CA GLU A 698 44.94 -0.57 -12.61
C GLU A 698 43.59 0.17 -12.64
N PHE A 699 43.28 0.86 -13.74
CA PHE A 699 42.02 1.57 -13.91
C PHE A 699 40.80 0.64 -13.99
N ILE A 700 40.89 -0.47 -14.72
CA ILE A 700 39.82 -1.50 -14.76
C ILE A 700 39.59 -2.05 -13.36
N HIS A 701 40.67 -2.42 -12.65
CA HIS A 701 40.57 -2.93 -11.29
C HIS A 701 39.94 -1.89 -10.35
N ALA A 702 40.32 -0.62 -10.45
CA ALA A 702 39.73 0.44 -9.65
C ALA A 702 38.24 0.63 -9.94
N LEU A 703 37.79 0.55 -11.20
CA LEU A 703 36.35 0.58 -11.54
C LEU A 703 35.61 -0.65 -11.00
N TYR A 704 36.23 -1.83 -11.07
CA TYR A 704 35.68 -3.05 -10.44
C TYR A 704 35.52 -2.86 -8.93
N CYS A 705 36.50 -2.27 -8.25
CA CYS A 705 36.42 -1.89 -6.84
C CYS A 705 35.39 -0.79 -6.56
N LEU A 706 34.93 -0.02 -7.56
CA LEU A 706 33.79 0.89 -7.39
C LEU A 706 32.44 0.19 -7.59
N SER A 707 32.41 -1.10 -7.94
CA SER A 707 31.14 -1.84 -8.00
C SER A 707 30.51 -1.92 -6.60
N PRO A 708 29.17 -1.84 -6.49
CA PRO A 708 28.48 -1.91 -5.19
C PRO A 708 28.85 -3.12 -4.33
N LYS A 709 29.18 -4.25 -4.96
CA LYS A 709 29.58 -5.49 -4.29
C LYS A 709 30.99 -5.44 -3.69
N ASN A 710 31.91 -4.74 -4.35
CA ASN A 710 33.34 -4.73 -4.00
C ASN A 710 33.81 -3.34 -3.57
N PHE A 711 32.88 -2.49 -3.11
CA PHE A 711 33.13 -1.06 -2.93
C PHE A 711 34.35 -0.76 -2.06
N ASP A 712 35.41 -0.28 -2.70
CA ASP A 712 36.63 0.27 -2.13
C ASP A 712 37.13 1.39 -3.04
N SER A 713 36.99 2.63 -2.57
CA SER A 713 37.38 3.82 -3.32
C SER A 713 38.88 4.13 -3.26
N SER A 714 39.64 3.47 -2.38
CA SER A 714 41.06 3.77 -2.14
C SER A 714 41.93 3.60 -3.40
N PHE A 715 41.63 2.57 -4.21
CA PHE A 715 42.29 2.33 -5.50
C PHE A 715 42.06 3.48 -6.48
N MET A 716 40.81 3.95 -6.60
CA MET A 716 40.49 5.06 -7.49
C MET A 716 41.09 6.38 -6.98
N GLU A 717 41.10 6.62 -5.66
CA GLU A 717 41.76 7.78 -5.06
C GLU A 717 43.25 7.82 -5.39
N ASN A 718 43.95 6.69 -5.28
CA ASN A 718 45.37 6.57 -5.60
C ASN A 718 45.64 6.86 -7.09
N ILE A 719 44.84 6.29 -7.99
CA ILE A 719 44.96 6.54 -9.44
C ILE A 719 44.75 8.02 -9.76
N ILE A 720 43.75 8.66 -9.16
CA ILE A 720 43.49 10.09 -9.34
C ILE A 720 44.66 10.94 -8.83
N GLN A 721 45.31 10.55 -7.74
CA GLN A 721 46.48 11.25 -7.20
C GLN A 721 47.69 11.12 -8.11
N LYS A 722 47.97 9.91 -8.63
CA LYS A 722 49.07 9.66 -9.57
C LYS A 722 48.84 10.32 -10.93
N ASN A 723 47.60 10.32 -11.42
CA ASN A 723 47.24 10.83 -12.74
C ASN A 723 45.93 11.66 -12.67
N PRO A 724 46.02 12.98 -12.43
CA PRO A 724 44.84 13.85 -12.36
C PRO A 724 43.97 13.87 -13.62
N GLY A 725 44.54 13.49 -14.78
CA GLY A 725 43.82 13.36 -16.05
C GLY A 725 42.67 12.35 -16.01
N VAL A 726 42.74 11.37 -15.10
CA VAL A 726 41.69 10.37 -14.86
C VAL A 726 40.36 10.99 -14.45
N LYS A 727 40.36 12.18 -13.83
CA LYS A 727 39.10 12.89 -13.53
C LYS A 727 38.30 13.23 -14.80
N LYS A 728 38.98 13.55 -15.91
CA LYS A 728 38.30 13.83 -17.19
C LYS A 728 37.64 12.57 -17.76
N ILE A 729 38.29 11.43 -17.56
CA ILE A 729 37.79 10.12 -17.99
C ILE A 729 36.56 9.75 -17.17
N LEU A 730 36.64 9.81 -15.85
CA LEU A 730 35.52 9.52 -14.95
C LEU A 730 34.30 10.42 -15.24
N ARG A 731 34.52 11.70 -15.56
CA ARG A 731 33.43 12.59 -16.01
C ARG A 731 32.76 12.09 -17.30
N ALA A 732 33.55 11.59 -18.26
CA ALA A 732 33.02 11.04 -19.50
C ALA A 732 32.26 9.72 -19.31
N LEU A 733 32.44 9.05 -18.17
CA LEU A 733 31.71 7.83 -17.78
C LEU A 733 30.39 8.12 -17.03
N ARG A 734 30.17 9.36 -16.54
CA ARG A 734 28.92 9.73 -15.86
C ARG A 734 27.74 9.57 -16.81
N GLY A 735 26.67 8.95 -16.32
CA GLY A 735 25.49 8.57 -17.13
C GLY A 735 25.75 7.40 -18.10
N LYS A 736 26.93 6.76 -18.04
CA LYS A 736 27.32 5.61 -18.86
C LYS A 736 27.83 4.46 -17.99
N GLY A 737 27.19 4.26 -16.84
CA GLY A 737 27.55 3.24 -15.87
C GLY A 737 28.27 3.77 -14.63
N LEU A 738 28.82 4.99 -14.64
CA LEU A 738 29.36 5.62 -13.43
C LEU A 738 28.34 6.59 -12.83
N VAL A 739 28.03 6.41 -11.55
CA VAL A 739 27.13 7.30 -10.78
C VAL A 739 27.84 7.88 -9.56
N MET A 740 27.33 8.98 -9.00
CA MET A 740 27.84 9.64 -7.81
C MET A 740 26.73 9.95 -6.80
N LEU A 741 26.86 9.45 -5.55
CA LEU A 741 25.86 9.60 -4.46
C LEU A 741 26.23 10.64 -3.40
#